data_AF-A0A831XTM9-F1
#
_entry.id   AF-A0A831XTM9-F1
#
_cell.length_a   1.000
_cell.length_b   1.000
_cell.length_c   1.000
_cell.angle_alpha   90.00
_cell.angle_beta   90.00
_cell.angle_gamma   90.00
#
_symmetry.space_group_name_H-M   'P 1'
#
loop_
_entity.id
_entity.type
_entity.pdbx_description
1 polymer ?
#
loop_
_entity_poly.entity_id
_entity_poly.type
_entity_poly.pdbx_seq_one_letter_code
_entity_poly.pdbx_strand_id
1 'polypeptide(L)'
;MNGFGKSFLCPLGLGVSLLSAWASPRADTPPLYDPTRPVMELGRDYAVLQYYTAAPCETRVQLRESNLPATAWRPPNLKKDLWSAPTVREVRGAPGKRLYHRIRLTGLKPGTRYYYRVYDPAYRPTAEERRWGASPPWRREYAFATLAPQGYKTIIRLPVKVLIMPNVVNVQSAYADPANPAPPPPALTPQQIARIKEEYAIAARYFWVNSGMRLWVDFHIFIDDRWQRWGPEPENAQGFYKGLPLSRAYAGVDFAPPGGGAFTILDTKDPLRTNLEPVYEEKPYAGQIEQAFPRRWNPQSRQWEFYNSGGGTLGVDGFPDGIPARSQFLGGGDTAWLVTHEFHHQMESYGAFSLANREDERIVFNHPEPRYRRTNPDGSTSQNAWNTAGRHGEHWNVMAYWDRTLTDVQWLRFYFGEAITVRDADGDGFPDDDPRLPLDEKRFGSDPRKPRTDGQISDLQKAMLSTWAPAPLQNTFVKPAFQSKRPNPRNPDSDGDGIPDGADPYPLYPWTPLIPYMRVQVDGNGDDWDAIPPAGALNQDGRQLIFKHAHDGDAYYALFLVRGEWAHLHVGYDGEGKGIFSGEGTFWLDIRNGEPPTVRVASGKAEGLQWKASRQPDGSAVVEISVPNGGNSPWFWMGGGREIGVSIDLYTASGTGYSVYEPYSLFYCRMMELVGVLPPPADAPAELSAGAATMRFTPTQSNGLVIGAGWRVENDAWVYDEHEESHLRIPNLTATEFDLWVRFEAQQDGILGAFLPTTTEMNAGRDYIVFVGGYLNTRTRLRLFGMEVGDSEVRMTPGVHTLQLSRRNGWVWALFDGKPILWARDPNPQAVVGTLAFIGGYSGKQRVYEIRVRLPR
;
A
#
# COMPACT_ATOMS: atom_id res chain seq x y z
N MET A 1 -34.93 -50.87 1.99
CA MET A 1 -35.71 -50.22 0.90
C MET A 1 -35.88 -48.75 1.25
N ASN A 2 -35.23 -47.91 0.44
CA ASN A 2 -35.52 -46.53 0.05
C ASN A 2 -35.94 -45.46 1.09
N GLY A 3 -35.03 -44.51 1.32
CA GLY A 3 -35.26 -43.16 0.79
C GLY A 3 -35.10 -41.98 1.76
N PHE A 4 -34.03 -41.21 1.52
CA PHE A 4 -33.81 -39.77 1.78
C PHE A 4 -32.84 -39.39 2.91
N GLY A 5 -31.60 -39.13 2.48
CA GLY A 5 -30.61 -38.35 3.21
C GLY A 5 -30.77 -36.84 2.95
N LYS A 6 -30.34 -36.05 3.92
CA LYS A 6 -29.68 -34.74 3.77
C LYS A 6 -29.12 -34.33 5.12
N SER A 7 -27.80 -34.42 5.26
CA SER A 7 -27.04 -33.89 6.38
C SER A 7 -27.07 -32.37 6.34
N PHE A 8 -27.46 -31.75 7.45
CA PHE A 8 -27.28 -30.31 7.70
C PHE A 8 -25.79 -30.06 7.96
N LEU A 9 -25.08 -29.53 6.95
CA LEU A 9 -23.79 -28.86 7.14
C LEU A 9 -24.08 -27.38 7.38
N CYS A 10 -23.88 -26.96 8.61
CA CYS A 10 -23.91 -25.57 9.04
C CYS A 10 -22.58 -24.91 8.60
N PRO A 11 -22.57 -23.86 7.75
CA PRO A 11 -21.35 -23.13 7.49
C PRO A 11 -21.12 -22.20 8.69
N LEU A 12 -20.11 -22.50 9.52
CA LEU A 12 -19.51 -21.52 10.39
C LEU A 12 -18.86 -20.46 9.50
N GLY A 13 -19.53 -19.33 9.33
CA GLY A 13 -18.96 -18.12 8.76
C GLY A 13 -17.82 -17.64 9.64
N LEU A 14 -16.59 -17.99 9.26
CA LEU A 14 -15.39 -17.29 9.69
C LEU A 14 -15.47 -15.87 9.13
N GLY A 15 -15.39 -14.89 10.03
CA GLY A 15 -15.43 -13.47 9.72
C GLY A 15 -14.26 -13.06 8.83
N VAL A 16 -14.51 -12.98 7.53
CA VAL A 16 -13.75 -12.13 6.62
C VAL A 16 -14.33 -10.73 6.77
N SER A 17 -13.90 -10.03 7.82
CA SER A 17 -14.23 -8.63 8.02
C SER A 17 -13.14 -7.78 7.38
N LEU A 18 -13.53 -6.98 6.39
CA LEU A 18 -12.75 -5.94 5.69
C LEU A 18 -11.84 -6.41 4.55
N LEU A 19 -12.38 -7.20 3.61
CA LEU A 19 -12.18 -6.79 2.22
C LEU A 19 -12.92 -5.45 2.09
N SER A 20 -12.17 -4.36 1.90
CA SER A 20 -12.71 -3.12 1.36
C SER A 20 -13.66 -3.52 0.24
N ALA A 21 -14.95 -3.19 0.37
CA ALA A 21 -15.88 -3.39 -0.72
C ALA A 21 -15.48 -2.40 -1.83
N TRP A 22 -14.48 -2.77 -2.63
CA TRP A 22 -14.17 -2.10 -3.87
C TRP A 22 -15.47 -2.02 -4.65
N ALA A 23 -15.87 -0.82 -5.08
CA ALA A 23 -17.04 -0.69 -5.90
C ALA A 23 -16.81 -1.53 -7.16
N SER A 24 -17.48 -2.67 -7.28
CA SER A 24 -17.33 -3.50 -8.47
C SER A 24 -17.72 -2.65 -9.68
N PRO A 25 -16.82 -2.45 -10.66
CA PRO A 25 -17.11 -1.70 -11.87
C PRO A 25 -18.37 -2.22 -12.54
N ARG A 26 -19.18 -1.31 -13.08
CA ARG A 26 -20.49 -1.64 -13.65
C ARG A 26 -20.63 -1.18 -15.08
N ALA A 27 -21.42 -1.95 -15.83
CA ALA A 27 -21.99 -1.55 -17.10
C ALA A 27 -23.04 -0.45 -16.94
N ASP A 28 -23.49 0.11 -18.07
CA ASP A 28 -24.60 1.08 -18.16
C ASP A 28 -25.98 0.39 -18.27
N THR A 29 -26.06 -0.90 -17.91
CA THR A 29 -27.29 -1.71 -17.93
C THR A 29 -28.25 -1.33 -16.79
N PRO A 30 -27.86 -1.40 -15.50
CA PRO A 30 -28.62 -0.82 -14.42
C PRO A 30 -28.28 0.67 -14.21
N PRO A 31 -29.18 1.48 -13.62
CA PRO A 31 -28.82 2.77 -13.07
C PRO A 31 -27.66 2.66 -12.08
N LEU A 32 -26.74 3.61 -12.12
CA LEU A 32 -25.67 3.71 -11.14
C LEU A 32 -26.20 4.45 -9.91
N TYR A 33 -25.85 3.95 -8.72
CA TYR A 33 -26.35 4.49 -7.45
C TYR A 33 -25.20 4.62 -6.45
N ASP A 34 -25.04 5.82 -5.91
CA ASP A 34 -24.06 6.16 -4.87
C ASP A 34 -24.70 7.15 -3.85
N PRO A 35 -25.34 6.64 -2.78
CA PRO A 35 -26.12 7.44 -1.81
C PRO A 35 -25.32 8.50 -1.07
N THR A 36 -24.00 8.45 -1.12
CA THR A 36 -23.11 9.30 -0.33
C THR A 36 -22.57 10.50 -1.11
N ARG A 37 -22.85 10.56 -2.42
CA ARG A 37 -22.27 11.55 -3.34
C ARG A 37 -23.28 12.61 -3.79
N PRO A 38 -22.82 13.81 -4.22
CA PRO A 38 -23.67 14.85 -4.77
C PRO A 38 -24.53 14.41 -5.97
N VAL A 39 -23.98 13.59 -6.86
CA VAL A 39 -24.78 12.85 -7.84
C VAL A 39 -25.03 11.48 -7.24
N MET A 40 -26.26 11.29 -6.80
CA MET A 40 -26.65 10.09 -6.06
C MET A 40 -27.05 8.95 -6.99
N GLU A 41 -27.67 9.26 -8.11
CA GLU A 41 -28.18 8.26 -9.03
C GLU A 41 -28.02 8.77 -10.46
N LEU A 42 -27.53 7.92 -11.35
CA LEU A 42 -27.41 8.19 -12.78
C LEU A 42 -28.18 7.15 -13.57
N GLY A 43 -29.11 7.63 -14.39
CA GLY A 43 -29.78 6.84 -15.41
C GLY A 43 -29.43 7.33 -16.81
N ARG A 44 -30.11 6.76 -17.81
CA ARG A 44 -29.93 7.15 -19.22
C ARG A 44 -30.54 8.50 -19.54
N ASP A 45 -31.69 8.81 -18.95
CA ASP A 45 -32.48 10.00 -19.22
C ASP A 45 -32.74 10.85 -17.97
N TYR A 46 -32.05 10.53 -16.87
CA TYR A 46 -32.16 11.26 -15.62
C TYR A 46 -30.88 11.23 -14.78
N ALA A 47 -30.79 12.18 -13.85
CA ALA A 47 -29.85 12.17 -12.74
C ALA A 47 -30.55 12.59 -11.45
N VAL A 48 -30.15 12.04 -10.31
CA VAL A 48 -30.63 12.50 -8.99
C VAL A 48 -29.49 13.18 -8.26
N LEU A 49 -29.68 14.45 -7.94
CA LEU A 49 -28.72 15.24 -7.20
C LEU A 49 -29.13 15.39 -5.75
N GLN A 50 -28.14 15.48 -4.86
CA GLN A 50 -28.30 15.93 -3.49
C GLN A 50 -27.24 16.96 -3.12
N TYR A 51 -27.62 17.97 -2.33
CA TYR A 51 -26.70 19.02 -1.90
C TYR A 51 -27.21 19.74 -0.65
N TYR A 52 -26.29 20.43 0.05
CA TYR A 52 -26.60 21.28 1.19
C TYR A 52 -26.33 22.74 0.86
N THR A 53 -27.16 23.65 1.38
CA THR A 53 -27.03 25.11 1.21
C THR A 53 -26.62 25.82 2.49
N ALA A 54 -26.06 27.03 2.38
CA ALA A 54 -25.57 27.81 3.52
C ALA A 54 -26.71 28.32 4.43
N ALA A 55 -27.92 28.48 3.88
CA ALA A 55 -29.13 28.83 4.61
C ALA A 55 -30.36 28.21 3.93
N PRO A 56 -31.48 27.98 4.64
CA PRO A 56 -32.67 27.39 4.03
C PRO A 56 -33.19 28.19 2.82
N CYS A 57 -33.25 27.54 1.65
CA CYS A 57 -33.72 28.16 0.40
C CYS A 57 -34.53 27.17 -0.46
N GLU A 58 -35.08 27.64 -1.58
CA GLU A 58 -35.79 26.79 -2.53
C GLU A 58 -34.84 25.81 -3.25
N THR A 59 -35.35 24.62 -3.58
CA THR A 59 -34.57 23.64 -4.37
C THR A 59 -34.57 24.04 -5.84
N ARG A 60 -33.43 24.49 -6.37
CA ARG A 60 -33.26 24.90 -7.77
C ARG A 60 -31.88 24.49 -8.30
N VAL A 61 -31.86 23.99 -9.54
CA VAL A 61 -30.63 23.62 -10.25
C VAL A 61 -30.68 24.18 -11.66
N GLN A 62 -29.60 24.83 -12.09
CA GLN A 62 -29.39 25.13 -13.51
C GLN A 62 -28.64 23.99 -14.18
N LEU A 63 -29.02 23.68 -15.41
CA LEU A 63 -28.50 22.56 -16.18
C LEU A 63 -28.22 23.00 -17.63
N ARG A 64 -27.09 22.58 -18.18
CA ARG A 64 -26.76 22.77 -19.59
C ARG A 64 -26.13 21.52 -20.18
N GLU A 65 -26.50 21.19 -21.42
CA GLU A 65 -25.90 20.11 -22.21
C GLU A 65 -24.65 20.66 -22.93
N SER A 66 -23.48 20.04 -22.72
CA SER A 66 -22.23 20.40 -23.41
C SER A 66 -21.08 19.49 -22.99
N ASN A 67 -20.05 19.33 -23.81
CA ASN A 67 -18.73 18.80 -23.41
C ASN A 67 -17.71 19.90 -23.06
N LEU A 68 -18.11 21.18 -23.15
CA LEU A 68 -17.23 22.32 -22.92
C LEU A 68 -17.57 22.98 -21.57
N PRO A 69 -16.65 23.03 -20.61
CA PRO A 69 -16.80 23.83 -19.39
C PRO A 69 -17.15 25.28 -19.67
N ALA A 70 -17.94 25.90 -18.78
CA ALA A 70 -18.27 27.32 -18.88
C ALA A 70 -17.02 28.17 -18.65
N THR A 71 -16.13 27.66 -17.80
CA THR A 71 -14.84 28.25 -17.44
C THR A 71 -13.79 28.11 -18.53
N ALA A 72 -14.00 27.30 -19.58
CA ALA A 72 -13.04 27.17 -20.66
C ALA A 72 -12.70 28.55 -21.25
N TRP A 73 -11.40 28.88 -21.25
CA TRP A 73 -10.93 30.19 -21.66
C TRP A 73 -11.23 30.47 -23.14
N ARG A 74 -11.53 31.74 -23.43
CA ARG A 74 -11.78 32.25 -24.78
C ARG A 74 -11.15 33.63 -24.90
N PRO A 75 -10.60 33.98 -26.07
CA PRO A 75 -10.13 35.34 -26.31
C PRO A 75 -11.30 36.33 -26.23
N PRO A 76 -11.05 37.63 -25.97
CA PRO A 76 -12.09 38.62 -25.69
C PRO A 76 -13.22 38.68 -26.72
N ASN A 77 -12.90 38.51 -28.01
CA ASN A 77 -13.85 38.52 -29.12
C ASN A 77 -14.75 37.27 -29.20
N LEU A 78 -14.43 36.20 -28.46
CA LEU A 78 -15.20 34.95 -28.40
C LEU A 78 -15.79 34.66 -27.01
N LYS A 79 -15.61 35.58 -26.06
CA LYS A 79 -16.11 35.42 -24.68
C LYS A 79 -17.64 35.49 -24.68
N LYS A 80 -18.28 34.47 -24.12
CA LYS A 80 -19.74 34.37 -23.98
C LYS A 80 -20.10 33.78 -22.62
N ASP A 81 -21.20 34.25 -22.03
CA ASP A 81 -21.77 33.62 -20.85
C ASP A 81 -22.60 32.40 -21.27
N LEU A 82 -22.03 31.21 -21.13
CA LEU A 82 -22.69 29.94 -21.47
C LEU A 82 -23.93 29.66 -20.62
N TRP A 83 -24.08 30.30 -19.47
CA TRP A 83 -25.23 30.13 -18.59
C TRP A 83 -26.41 31.03 -18.95
N SER A 84 -26.21 31.99 -19.85
CA SER A 84 -27.27 32.83 -20.43
C SER A 84 -27.89 32.23 -21.70
N ALA A 85 -27.37 31.09 -22.18
CA ALA A 85 -27.83 30.47 -23.42
C ALA A 85 -29.29 29.98 -23.30
N PRO A 86 -30.11 30.09 -24.36
CA PRO A 86 -31.51 29.63 -24.34
C PRO A 86 -31.69 28.13 -24.06
N THR A 87 -30.65 27.33 -24.22
CA THR A 87 -30.64 25.89 -23.96
C THR A 87 -30.45 25.54 -22.48
N VAL A 88 -30.13 26.52 -21.63
CA VAL A 88 -30.00 26.33 -20.18
C VAL A 88 -31.37 26.13 -19.56
N ARG A 89 -31.53 25.04 -18.81
CA ARG A 89 -32.77 24.71 -18.09
C ARG A 89 -32.60 25.01 -16.62
N GLU A 90 -33.59 25.66 -16.01
CA GLU A 90 -33.72 25.70 -14.56
C GLU A 90 -34.75 24.66 -14.12
N VAL A 91 -34.32 23.73 -13.26
CA VAL A 91 -35.18 22.68 -12.70
C VAL A 91 -35.48 23.02 -11.25
N ARG A 92 -36.77 23.04 -10.91
CA ARG A 92 -37.27 23.31 -9.55
C ARG A 92 -37.64 22.01 -8.87
N GLY A 93 -37.16 21.83 -7.64
CA GLY A 93 -37.53 20.70 -6.79
C GLY A 93 -38.84 20.94 -6.04
N ALA A 94 -39.12 20.07 -5.06
CA ALA A 94 -40.34 20.19 -4.25
C ALA A 94 -40.44 21.55 -3.54
N PRO A 95 -41.63 22.17 -3.47
CA PRO A 95 -41.82 23.50 -2.89
C PRO A 95 -41.38 23.58 -1.42
N GLY A 96 -41.01 24.79 -0.97
CA GLY A 96 -40.56 25.06 0.40
C GLY A 96 -39.05 25.33 0.50
N LYS A 97 -38.63 25.84 1.67
CA LYS A 97 -37.24 26.14 1.99
C LYS A 97 -36.62 25.05 2.86
N ARG A 98 -35.38 24.66 2.57
CA ARG A 98 -34.65 23.60 3.30
C ARG A 98 -33.14 23.78 3.15
N LEU A 99 -32.38 23.15 4.04
CA LEU A 99 -30.91 23.08 3.95
C LEU A 99 -30.46 21.92 3.10
N TYR A 100 -31.07 20.75 3.27
CA TYR A 100 -30.80 19.55 2.48
C TYR A 100 -31.74 19.48 1.30
N HIS A 101 -31.18 19.32 0.11
CA HIS A 101 -31.91 19.25 -1.13
C HIS A 101 -31.70 17.90 -1.80
N ARG A 102 -32.78 17.34 -2.35
CA ARG A 102 -32.76 16.21 -3.27
C ARG A 102 -33.65 16.54 -4.47
N ILE A 103 -33.14 16.35 -5.68
CA ILE A 103 -33.87 16.68 -6.91
C ILE A 103 -33.56 15.67 -8.01
N ARG A 104 -34.59 15.18 -8.71
CA ARG A 104 -34.47 14.35 -9.90
C ARG A 104 -34.56 15.24 -11.13
N LEU A 105 -33.51 15.25 -11.94
CA LEU A 105 -33.43 15.90 -13.24
C LEU A 105 -33.87 14.90 -14.30
N THR A 106 -34.90 15.21 -15.09
CA THR A 106 -35.47 14.29 -16.11
C THR A 106 -35.46 14.90 -17.50
N GLY A 107 -35.68 14.05 -18.51
CA GLY A 107 -35.64 14.44 -19.92
C GLY A 107 -34.22 14.77 -20.36
N LEU A 108 -33.25 13.99 -19.90
CA LEU A 108 -31.86 14.04 -20.33
C LEU A 108 -31.64 13.07 -21.50
N LYS A 109 -30.60 13.29 -22.29
CA LYS A 109 -30.21 12.38 -23.37
C LYS A 109 -29.26 11.31 -22.84
N PRO A 110 -29.34 10.06 -23.31
CA PRO A 110 -28.35 9.02 -22.98
C PRO A 110 -26.92 9.39 -23.41
N GLY A 111 -25.93 8.90 -22.67
CA GLY A 111 -24.50 9.03 -23.00
C GLY A 111 -24.00 10.46 -23.14
N THR A 112 -24.64 11.41 -22.45
CA THR A 112 -24.49 12.84 -22.70
C THR A 112 -23.97 13.56 -21.46
N ARG A 113 -23.02 14.48 -21.67
CA ARG A 113 -22.49 15.36 -20.62
C ARG A 113 -23.45 16.50 -20.31
N TYR A 114 -23.67 16.70 -19.02
CA TYR A 114 -24.34 17.86 -18.47
C TYR A 114 -23.46 18.57 -17.46
N TYR A 115 -23.51 19.88 -17.48
CA TYR A 115 -22.98 20.74 -16.43
C TYR A 115 -24.13 21.33 -15.63
N TYR A 116 -23.94 21.46 -14.32
CA TYR A 116 -24.96 21.99 -13.40
C TYR A 116 -24.41 22.99 -12.40
N ARG A 117 -25.28 23.90 -11.94
CA ARG A 117 -25.05 24.77 -10.79
C ARG A 117 -26.21 24.64 -9.81
N VAL A 118 -25.90 24.55 -8.53
CA VAL A 118 -26.91 24.54 -7.48
C VAL A 118 -27.21 25.96 -7.01
N TYR A 119 -28.47 26.23 -6.71
CA TYR A 119 -28.92 27.48 -6.13
C TYR A 119 -28.57 27.54 -4.65
N ASP A 120 -27.81 28.56 -4.27
CA ASP A 120 -27.50 28.88 -2.87
C ASP A 120 -27.34 30.41 -2.73
N PRO A 121 -28.43 31.14 -2.46
CA PRO A 121 -28.42 32.59 -2.45
C PRO A 121 -27.68 33.19 -1.25
N ALA A 122 -27.46 32.41 -0.19
CA ALA A 122 -26.74 32.85 1.01
C ALA A 122 -25.24 32.58 0.93
N TYR A 123 -24.81 31.75 -0.04
CA TYR A 123 -23.41 31.41 -0.22
C TYR A 123 -22.58 32.57 -0.78
N ARG A 124 -21.40 32.74 -0.19
CA ARG A 124 -20.42 33.77 -0.56
C ARG A 124 -19.21 33.09 -1.20
N PRO A 125 -19.12 33.04 -2.55
CA PRO A 125 -18.02 32.34 -3.20
C PRO A 125 -16.69 33.05 -2.98
N THR A 126 -15.64 32.25 -2.80
CA THR A 126 -14.24 32.69 -2.78
C THR A 126 -13.83 33.27 -4.14
N ALA A 127 -12.65 33.90 -4.19
CA ALA A 127 -12.09 34.39 -5.45
C ALA A 127 -11.87 33.25 -6.45
N GLU A 128 -11.39 32.11 -5.97
CA GLU A 128 -11.21 30.91 -6.79
C GLU A 128 -12.55 30.38 -7.31
N GLU A 129 -13.57 30.24 -6.46
CA GLU A 129 -14.88 29.74 -6.89
C GLU A 129 -15.53 30.65 -7.95
N ARG A 130 -15.32 31.97 -7.85
CA ARG A 130 -15.74 32.94 -8.90
C ARG A 130 -14.98 32.74 -10.20
N ARG A 131 -13.66 32.51 -10.13
CA ARG A 131 -12.83 32.17 -11.29
C ARG A 131 -13.30 30.86 -11.95
N TRP A 132 -13.83 29.95 -11.15
CA TRP A 132 -14.47 28.70 -11.58
C TRP A 132 -15.98 28.83 -11.88
N GLY A 133 -16.47 30.04 -12.14
CA GLY A 133 -17.82 30.27 -12.69
C GLY A 133 -18.94 30.40 -11.66
N ALA A 134 -18.63 30.53 -10.36
CA ALA A 134 -19.62 30.90 -9.36
C ALA A 134 -20.13 32.33 -9.61
N SER A 135 -21.44 32.48 -9.69
CA SER A 135 -22.12 33.76 -9.91
C SER A 135 -23.39 33.77 -9.06
N PRO A 136 -23.36 34.38 -7.86
CA PRO A 136 -24.50 34.37 -6.94
C PRO A 136 -25.79 34.78 -7.66
N PRO A 137 -26.89 34.04 -7.46
CA PRO A 137 -27.12 33.06 -6.39
C PRO A 137 -26.70 31.62 -6.72
N TRP A 138 -25.90 31.40 -7.77
CA TRP A 138 -25.47 30.08 -8.22
C TRP A 138 -24.04 29.76 -7.75
N ARG A 139 -23.83 28.56 -7.21
CA ARG A 139 -22.49 28.04 -6.93
C ARG A 139 -21.70 27.80 -8.23
N ARG A 140 -20.41 27.46 -8.10
CA ARG A 140 -19.58 27.09 -9.26
C ARG A 140 -20.18 25.90 -10.02
N GLU A 141 -19.72 25.74 -11.26
CA GLU A 141 -20.14 24.66 -12.13
C GLU A 141 -19.58 23.30 -11.68
N TYR A 142 -20.39 22.26 -11.87
CA TYR A 142 -20.05 20.84 -11.70
C TYR A 142 -20.54 20.04 -12.91
N ALA A 143 -20.12 18.78 -13.04
CA ALA A 143 -20.46 17.94 -14.18
C ALA A 143 -21.04 16.57 -13.77
N PHE A 144 -21.81 15.97 -14.67
CA PHE A 144 -22.10 14.54 -14.70
C PHE A 144 -22.37 14.10 -16.15
N ALA A 145 -22.24 12.81 -16.43
CA ALA A 145 -22.66 12.20 -17.70
C ALA A 145 -23.76 11.16 -17.43
N THR A 146 -24.79 11.16 -18.24
CA THR A 146 -25.85 10.14 -18.21
C THR A 146 -25.35 8.82 -18.77
N LEU A 147 -26.02 7.73 -18.43
CA LEU A 147 -25.70 6.39 -18.94
C LEU A 147 -26.02 6.26 -20.43
N ALA A 148 -25.29 5.40 -21.13
CA ALA A 148 -25.40 5.22 -22.56
C ALA A 148 -26.68 4.46 -22.93
N PRO A 149 -27.12 4.49 -24.21
CA PRO A 149 -28.15 3.59 -24.70
C PRO A 149 -27.81 2.12 -24.45
N GLN A 150 -28.81 1.23 -24.55
CA GLN A 150 -28.57 -0.21 -24.43
C GLN A 150 -27.57 -0.71 -25.47
N GLY A 151 -26.65 -1.59 -25.07
CA GLY A 151 -25.58 -2.09 -25.93
C GLY A 151 -24.37 -1.15 -26.04
N TYR A 152 -24.31 -0.12 -25.19
CA TYR A 152 -23.24 0.86 -25.14
C TYR A 152 -22.88 1.22 -23.69
N LYS A 153 -21.66 1.73 -23.50
CA LYS A 153 -21.15 2.29 -22.24
C LYS A 153 -20.72 3.74 -22.43
N THR A 154 -20.98 4.57 -21.43
CA THR A 154 -20.51 5.96 -21.38
C THR A 154 -19.13 6.03 -20.76
N ILE A 155 -18.21 6.74 -21.39
CA ILE A 155 -16.86 6.94 -20.90
C ILE A 155 -16.47 8.41 -21.03
N ILE A 156 -15.47 8.82 -20.26
CA ILE A 156 -14.88 10.14 -20.32
C ILE A 156 -13.57 10.06 -21.11
N ARG A 157 -13.55 10.70 -22.28
CA ARG A 157 -12.33 10.90 -23.06
C ARG A 157 -11.67 12.19 -22.62
N LEU A 158 -10.46 12.11 -22.09
CA LEU A 158 -9.65 13.24 -21.67
C LEU A 158 -8.46 13.43 -22.63
N PRO A 159 -8.57 14.36 -23.60
CA PRO A 159 -7.45 14.64 -24.50
C PRO A 159 -6.33 15.37 -23.75
N VAL A 160 -5.10 14.91 -23.94
CA VAL A 160 -3.88 15.48 -23.34
C VAL A 160 -2.86 15.70 -24.45
N LYS A 161 -2.32 16.92 -24.55
CA LYS A 161 -1.30 17.23 -25.57
C LYS A 161 0.10 16.94 -25.03
N VAL A 162 0.90 16.23 -25.82
CA VAL A 162 2.24 15.78 -25.42
C VAL A 162 3.25 16.35 -26.40
N LEU A 163 4.26 17.07 -25.91
CA LEU A 163 5.42 17.47 -26.72
C LEU A 163 6.63 16.60 -26.39
N ILE A 164 7.14 15.90 -27.40
CA ILE A 164 8.40 15.15 -27.32
C ILE A 164 9.51 15.97 -27.97
N MET A 165 10.58 16.22 -27.22
CA MET A 165 11.81 16.87 -27.69
C MET A 165 12.94 15.83 -27.67
N PRO A 166 13.06 14.99 -28.72
CA PRO A 166 13.96 13.84 -28.71
C PRO A 166 15.44 14.22 -28.82
N ASN A 167 15.77 15.33 -29.49
CA ASN A 167 17.14 15.64 -29.89
C ASN A 167 17.68 16.85 -29.10
N VAL A 168 17.95 16.65 -27.82
CA VAL A 168 18.47 17.71 -26.92
C VAL A 168 19.88 17.34 -26.43
N VAL A 169 20.83 18.27 -26.54
CA VAL A 169 22.24 18.04 -26.17
C VAL A 169 22.75 19.11 -25.23
N ASN A 170 23.37 18.72 -24.10
CA ASN A 170 24.13 19.65 -23.27
C ASN A 170 25.46 19.94 -23.97
N VAL A 171 25.50 21.08 -24.69
CA VAL A 171 26.67 21.49 -25.47
C VAL A 171 27.88 21.75 -24.56
N GLN A 172 27.67 22.35 -23.39
CA GLN A 172 28.75 22.62 -22.45
C GLN A 172 29.48 21.33 -22.03
N SER A 173 28.75 20.23 -21.80
CA SER A 173 29.35 18.93 -21.47
C SER A 173 30.20 18.35 -22.62
N ALA A 174 29.85 18.65 -23.87
CA ALA A 174 30.62 18.23 -25.04
C ALA A 174 32.03 18.85 -25.07
N TYR A 175 32.17 20.05 -24.51
CA TYR A 175 33.41 20.82 -24.45
C TYR A 175 34.15 20.67 -23.11
N ALA A 176 33.92 19.59 -22.36
CA ALA A 176 34.67 19.28 -21.15
C ALA A 176 36.19 19.22 -21.39
N ASP A 177 36.61 18.77 -22.58
CA ASP A 177 37.93 19.04 -23.16
C ASP A 177 37.74 20.01 -24.35
N PRO A 178 38.03 21.32 -24.18
CA PRO A 178 37.87 22.31 -25.25
C PRO A 178 38.71 22.05 -26.49
N ALA A 179 39.83 21.31 -26.37
CA ALA A 179 40.70 20.98 -27.50
C ALA A 179 40.16 19.79 -28.31
N ASN A 180 39.40 18.89 -27.67
CA ASN A 180 38.84 17.69 -28.28
C ASN A 180 37.35 17.53 -27.91
N PRO A 181 36.46 18.37 -28.46
CA PRO A 181 35.05 18.29 -28.15
C PRO A 181 34.45 16.92 -28.54
N ALA A 182 33.48 16.46 -27.75
CA ALA A 182 32.80 15.18 -27.96
C ALA A 182 32.15 15.09 -29.35
N PRO A 183 32.13 13.90 -29.98
CA PRO A 183 31.44 13.73 -31.25
C PRO A 183 29.93 13.97 -31.10
N PRO A 184 29.24 14.51 -32.12
CA PRO A 184 27.79 14.68 -32.10
C PRO A 184 27.06 13.37 -31.74
N PRO A 185 26.08 13.40 -30.82
CA PRO A 185 25.29 12.21 -30.51
C PRO A 185 24.41 11.82 -31.70
N PRO A 186 24.09 10.52 -31.88
CA PRO A 186 23.09 10.11 -32.87
C PRO A 186 21.70 10.62 -32.47
N ALA A 187 20.88 11.06 -33.44
CA ALA A 187 19.47 11.37 -33.18
C ALA A 187 18.72 10.13 -32.65
N LEU A 188 17.59 10.33 -31.95
CA LEU A 188 16.72 9.19 -31.61
C LEU A 188 16.21 8.54 -32.89
N THR A 189 16.30 7.21 -32.95
CA THR A 189 15.85 6.45 -34.12
C THR A 189 14.33 6.41 -34.19
N PRO A 190 13.73 6.15 -35.37
CA PRO A 190 12.30 5.93 -35.48
C PRO A 190 11.77 4.83 -34.54
N GLN A 191 12.57 3.79 -34.28
CA GLN A 191 12.23 2.72 -33.34
C GLN A 191 12.20 3.22 -31.89
N GLN A 192 13.14 4.08 -31.49
CA GLN A 192 13.12 4.71 -30.16
C GLN A 192 11.91 5.65 -30.01
N ILE A 193 11.55 6.41 -31.05
CA ILE A 193 10.34 7.23 -31.04
C ILE A 193 9.08 6.36 -30.97
N ALA A 194 9.03 5.24 -31.69
CA ALA A 194 7.93 4.28 -31.61
C ALA A 194 7.82 3.67 -30.21
N ARG A 195 8.96 3.35 -29.57
CA ARG A 195 8.99 2.88 -28.18
C ARG A 195 8.44 3.92 -27.22
N ILE A 196 8.80 5.19 -27.36
CA ILE A 196 8.23 6.27 -26.54
C ILE A 196 6.71 6.32 -26.72
N LYS A 197 6.19 6.25 -27.95
CA LYS A 197 4.74 6.20 -28.21
C LYS A 197 4.06 5.00 -27.56
N GLU A 198 4.71 3.84 -27.57
CA GLU A 198 4.23 2.64 -26.88
C GLU A 198 4.13 2.87 -25.35
N GLU A 199 5.10 3.56 -24.75
CA GLU A 199 5.06 3.88 -23.31
C GLU A 199 3.88 4.80 -22.94
N TYR A 200 3.53 5.78 -23.79
CA TYR A 200 2.29 6.56 -23.60
C TYR A 200 1.03 5.70 -23.76
N ALA A 201 1.05 4.71 -24.68
CA ALA A 201 -0.07 3.77 -24.82
C ALA A 201 -0.21 2.83 -23.61
N ILE A 202 0.91 2.44 -22.98
CA ILE A 202 0.93 1.70 -21.71
C ILE A 202 0.30 2.53 -20.61
N ALA A 203 0.71 3.79 -20.44
CA ALA A 203 0.11 4.70 -19.45
C ALA A 203 -1.40 4.90 -19.69
N ALA A 204 -1.82 5.08 -20.95
CA ALA A 204 -3.23 5.20 -21.30
C ALA A 204 -4.02 3.93 -20.93
N ARG A 205 -3.45 2.73 -21.18
CA ARG A 205 -4.07 1.46 -20.79
C ARG A 205 -4.17 1.31 -19.28
N TYR A 206 -3.14 1.72 -18.56
CA TYR A 206 -3.13 1.69 -17.10
C TYR A 206 -4.29 2.51 -16.52
N PHE A 207 -4.47 3.78 -16.93
CA PHE A 207 -5.61 4.59 -16.46
C PHE A 207 -6.96 4.01 -16.90
N TRP A 208 -7.02 3.48 -18.12
CA TRP A 208 -8.23 2.88 -18.67
C TRP A 208 -8.72 1.69 -17.85
N VAL A 209 -7.84 0.73 -17.54
CA VAL A 209 -8.23 -0.45 -16.76
C VAL A 209 -8.52 -0.09 -15.30
N ASN A 210 -7.66 0.73 -14.67
CA ASN A 210 -7.79 1.04 -13.24
C ASN A 210 -8.94 2.01 -12.91
N SER A 211 -9.55 2.65 -13.93
CA SER A 211 -10.79 3.42 -13.79
C SER A 211 -12.07 2.62 -14.08
N GLY A 212 -12.00 1.29 -14.24
CA GLY A 212 -13.15 0.47 -14.62
C GLY A 212 -13.64 0.77 -16.05
N MET A 213 -12.70 1.14 -16.93
CA MET A 213 -12.98 1.56 -18.31
C MET A 213 -13.92 2.77 -18.39
N ARG A 214 -13.76 3.72 -17.47
CA ARG A 214 -14.50 4.99 -17.45
C ARG A 214 -13.68 6.19 -17.89
N LEU A 215 -12.36 6.17 -17.68
CA LEU A 215 -11.47 7.27 -18.06
C LEU A 215 -10.50 6.82 -19.15
N TRP A 216 -10.63 7.41 -20.33
CA TRP A 216 -9.65 7.28 -21.40
C TRP A 216 -8.80 8.54 -21.47
N VAL A 217 -7.55 8.44 -21.01
CA VAL A 217 -6.54 9.48 -21.21
C VAL A 217 -5.98 9.35 -22.62
N ASP A 218 -6.30 10.30 -23.48
CA ASP A 218 -6.01 10.28 -24.91
C ASP A 218 -4.81 11.19 -25.22
N PHE A 219 -3.62 10.61 -25.30
CA PHE A 219 -2.38 11.34 -25.53
C PHE A 219 -2.20 11.68 -27.01
N HIS A 220 -2.29 12.98 -27.33
CA HIS A 220 -2.01 13.52 -28.65
C HIS A 220 -0.53 13.96 -28.73
N ILE A 221 0.28 13.23 -29.48
CA ILE A 221 1.74 13.39 -29.50
C ILE A 221 2.18 14.33 -30.63
N PHE A 222 2.93 15.35 -30.26
CA PHE A 222 3.64 16.30 -31.11
C PHE A 222 5.15 16.14 -30.91
N ILE A 223 5.95 16.29 -31.96
CA ILE A 223 7.40 16.07 -31.92
C ILE A 223 8.12 17.32 -32.42
N ASP A 224 9.04 17.85 -31.61
CA ASP A 224 10.02 18.87 -32.03
C ASP A 224 11.35 18.17 -32.31
N ASP A 225 11.51 17.69 -33.56
CA ASP A 225 12.64 16.85 -33.99
C ASP A 225 13.94 17.62 -34.22
N ARG A 226 13.93 18.95 -34.10
CA ARG A 226 15.12 19.79 -34.24
C ARG A 226 16.15 19.45 -33.18
N TRP A 227 17.42 19.57 -33.55
CA TRP A 227 18.51 19.60 -32.58
C TRP A 227 18.41 20.86 -31.74
N GLN A 228 18.40 20.69 -30.42
CA GLN A 228 18.29 21.76 -29.45
C GLN A 228 19.43 21.64 -28.43
N ARG A 229 19.88 22.78 -27.88
CA ARG A 229 20.85 22.78 -26.79
C ARG A 229 20.17 22.83 -25.42
N TRP A 230 20.74 22.09 -24.47
CA TRP A 230 20.54 22.24 -23.04
C TRP A 230 21.68 23.09 -22.49
N GLY A 231 21.38 24.13 -21.71
CA GLY A 231 22.42 25.01 -21.20
C GLY A 231 22.89 26.10 -22.16
N PRO A 232 23.81 26.96 -21.70
CA PRO A 232 24.42 28.01 -22.53
C PRO A 232 25.22 27.41 -23.69
N GLU A 233 25.39 28.20 -24.75
CA GLU A 233 26.30 27.88 -25.86
C GLU A 233 27.71 28.36 -25.47
N PRO A 234 28.73 27.48 -25.42
CA PRO A 234 30.11 27.89 -25.20
C PRO A 234 30.61 28.86 -26.28
N GLU A 235 31.45 29.84 -25.91
CA GLU A 235 31.99 30.84 -26.84
C GLU A 235 32.78 30.19 -27.99
N ASN A 236 33.52 29.12 -27.69
CA ASN A 236 34.30 28.33 -28.64
C ASN A 236 33.50 27.21 -29.35
N ALA A 237 32.17 27.19 -29.23
CA ALA A 237 31.33 26.23 -29.93
C ALA A 237 31.49 26.37 -31.47
N GLN A 238 31.60 25.25 -32.17
CA GLN A 238 31.83 25.19 -33.61
C GLN A 238 31.12 23.98 -34.24
N GLY A 239 30.96 23.99 -35.56
CA GLY A 239 30.35 22.89 -36.31
C GLY A 239 28.92 22.60 -35.86
N PHE A 240 28.62 21.33 -35.59
CA PHE A 240 27.29 20.85 -35.16
C PHE A 240 26.74 21.57 -33.92
N TYR A 241 27.60 21.96 -32.98
CA TYR A 241 27.17 22.56 -31.71
C TYR A 241 26.86 24.05 -31.78
N LYS A 242 27.15 24.71 -32.91
CA LYS A 242 27.01 26.16 -33.05
C LYS A 242 25.61 26.53 -33.55
N GLY A 243 24.96 27.48 -32.88
CA GLY A 243 23.68 28.06 -33.30
C GLY A 243 22.47 27.17 -33.02
N LEU A 244 22.61 26.14 -32.17
CA LEU A 244 21.47 25.30 -31.80
C LEU A 244 20.45 26.13 -30.98
N PRO A 245 19.14 26.05 -31.31
CA PRO A 245 18.12 26.70 -30.51
C PRO A 245 18.12 26.15 -29.08
N LEU A 246 17.88 27.03 -28.11
CA LEU A 246 17.73 26.61 -26.72
C LEU A 246 16.47 25.76 -26.58
N SER A 247 16.58 24.62 -25.90
CA SER A 247 15.39 23.82 -25.56
C SER A 247 14.45 24.63 -24.69
N ARG A 248 13.16 24.63 -25.02
CA ARG A 248 12.13 25.32 -24.22
C ARG A 248 12.00 24.76 -22.81
N ALA A 249 12.40 23.50 -22.63
CA ALA A 249 12.41 22.84 -21.34
C ALA A 249 13.59 23.28 -20.47
N TYR A 250 14.57 24.05 -20.96
CA TYR A 250 15.70 24.47 -20.12
C TYR A 250 15.29 25.56 -19.10
N ALA A 251 15.51 25.31 -17.82
CA ALA A 251 15.13 26.21 -16.72
C ALA A 251 16.08 27.40 -16.48
N GLY A 252 17.14 27.55 -17.26
CA GLY A 252 18.21 28.52 -16.99
C GLY A 252 19.39 27.94 -16.20
N VAL A 253 19.21 26.78 -15.57
CA VAL A 253 20.24 26.00 -14.86
C VAL A 253 20.21 24.54 -15.30
N ASP A 254 21.29 23.80 -15.05
CA ASP A 254 21.45 22.40 -15.52
C ASP A 254 20.33 21.46 -15.03
N PHE A 255 19.88 21.67 -13.78
CA PHE A 255 18.69 21.02 -13.23
C PHE A 255 17.98 21.97 -12.26
N ALA A 256 16.68 22.15 -12.46
CA ALA A 256 15.80 22.83 -11.51
C ALA A 256 14.66 21.89 -11.09
N PRO A 257 14.47 21.60 -9.80
CA PRO A 257 13.33 20.81 -9.35
C PRO A 257 12.02 21.58 -9.61
N PRO A 258 10.88 20.89 -9.80
CA PRO A 258 10.74 19.43 -9.69
C PRO A 258 11.07 18.64 -10.99
N GLY A 259 10.79 19.17 -12.18
CA GLY A 259 10.84 18.42 -13.46
C GLY A 259 12.14 18.53 -14.28
N GLY A 260 13.15 19.23 -13.75
CA GLY A 260 14.41 19.49 -14.45
C GLY A 260 14.36 20.67 -15.42
N GLY A 261 13.20 21.31 -15.63
CA GLY A 261 13.02 22.30 -16.68
C GLY A 261 11.96 23.39 -16.47
N ALA A 262 11.74 24.23 -17.50
CA ALA A 262 10.75 25.31 -17.49
C ALA A 262 9.38 24.84 -18.00
N PHE A 263 8.29 25.33 -17.38
CA PHE A 263 6.93 25.05 -17.82
C PHE A 263 6.50 26.02 -18.92
N THR A 264 6.20 25.51 -20.12
CA THR A 264 5.67 26.31 -21.24
C THR A 264 4.28 25.89 -21.66
N ILE A 265 3.62 26.65 -22.54
CA ILE A 265 2.29 26.32 -23.08
C ILE A 265 2.45 25.91 -24.54
N LEU A 266 2.13 24.65 -24.85
CA LEU A 266 2.19 24.12 -26.21
C LEU A 266 1.05 24.70 -27.06
N ASP A 267 1.41 25.42 -28.12
CA ASP A 267 0.50 25.73 -29.22
C ASP A 267 0.49 24.56 -30.21
N THR A 268 -0.64 23.86 -30.31
CA THR A 268 -0.77 22.68 -31.17
C THR A 268 -0.74 23.01 -32.67
N LYS A 269 -0.91 24.29 -33.05
CA LYS A 269 -0.81 24.76 -34.44
C LYS A 269 0.61 25.17 -34.83
N ASP A 270 1.45 25.50 -33.84
CA ASP A 270 2.85 25.85 -34.02
C ASP A 270 3.70 25.20 -32.90
N PRO A 271 3.87 23.86 -32.92
CA PRO A 271 4.50 23.13 -31.83
C PRO A 271 5.97 23.51 -31.63
N LEU A 272 6.62 24.13 -32.62
CA LEU A 272 8.03 24.51 -32.57
C LEU A 272 8.27 25.85 -31.86
N ARG A 273 7.23 26.65 -31.66
CA ARG A 273 7.31 27.94 -30.96
C ARG A 273 7.22 27.77 -29.45
N THR A 274 8.19 28.35 -28.74
CA THR A 274 8.12 28.54 -27.28
C THR A 274 7.08 29.61 -26.95
N ASN A 275 6.15 29.30 -26.05
CA ASN A 275 5.04 30.18 -25.72
C ASN A 275 4.69 30.09 -24.23
N LEU A 276 4.40 31.24 -23.61
CA LEU A 276 3.93 31.36 -22.22
C LEU A 276 2.54 31.99 -22.13
N GLU A 277 1.99 32.43 -23.27
CA GLU A 277 0.69 33.08 -23.34
C GLU A 277 -0.43 32.05 -23.54
N PRO A 278 -1.66 32.33 -23.07
CA PRO A 278 -2.81 31.45 -23.30
C PRO A 278 -3.04 31.12 -24.78
N VAL A 279 -3.30 29.84 -25.08
CA VAL A 279 -3.61 29.36 -26.43
C VAL A 279 -5.10 29.05 -26.53
N TYR A 280 -5.77 29.62 -27.54
CA TYR A 280 -7.18 29.31 -27.78
C TYR A 280 -7.31 28.04 -28.62
N GLU A 281 -7.95 27.05 -28.02
CA GLU A 281 -8.32 25.79 -28.67
C GLU A 281 -9.84 25.63 -28.55
N GLU A 282 -10.53 25.38 -29.67
CA GLU A 282 -11.99 25.24 -29.68
C GLU A 282 -12.45 24.10 -28.76
N LYS A 283 -11.64 23.04 -28.70
CA LYS A 283 -11.69 21.96 -27.72
C LYS A 283 -10.45 22.06 -26.85
N PRO A 284 -10.54 22.67 -25.65
CA PRO A 284 -9.37 22.92 -24.83
C PRO A 284 -8.81 21.61 -24.26
N TYR A 285 -7.49 21.46 -24.29
CA TYR A 285 -6.81 20.41 -23.54
C TYR A 285 -6.74 20.86 -22.08
N ALA A 286 -7.27 20.06 -21.17
CA ALA A 286 -7.13 20.33 -19.74
C ALA A 286 -5.70 20.02 -19.25
N GLY A 287 -4.98 19.13 -19.96
CA GLY A 287 -3.65 18.67 -19.60
C GLY A 287 -2.64 18.75 -20.73
N GLN A 288 -1.38 18.91 -20.34
CA GLN A 288 -0.21 18.92 -21.21
C GLN A 288 0.95 18.18 -20.56
N ILE A 289 1.76 17.50 -21.37
CA ILE A 289 3.03 16.89 -20.96
C ILE A 289 4.14 17.37 -21.89
N GLU A 290 5.27 17.78 -21.32
CA GLU A 290 6.52 18.01 -22.06
C GLU A 290 7.59 17.01 -21.63
N GLN A 291 8.14 16.26 -22.58
CA GLN A 291 9.22 15.32 -22.33
C GLN A 291 10.43 15.66 -23.18
N ALA A 292 11.51 16.09 -22.53
CA ALA A 292 12.78 16.38 -23.17
C ALA A 292 13.76 15.22 -22.97
N PHE A 293 14.59 14.96 -23.98
CA PHE A 293 15.65 13.94 -23.92
C PHE A 293 17.05 14.58 -23.95
N PRO A 294 17.41 15.44 -22.98
CA PRO A 294 18.74 16.01 -22.93
C PRO A 294 19.77 14.91 -22.67
N ARG A 295 20.93 15.06 -23.29
CA ARG A 295 22.08 14.18 -23.11
C ARG A 295 23.31 14.96 -22.69
N ARG A 296 24.09 14.42 -21.77
CA ARG A 296 25.40 14.94 -21.39
C ARG A 296 26.50 13.98 -21.81
N TRP A 297 27.64 14.54 -22.16
CA TRP A 297 28.84 13.76 -22.42
C TRP A 297 29.50 13.39 -21.09
N ASN A 298 29.75 12.09 -20.89
CA ASN A 298 30.58 11.60 -19.81
C ASN A 298 32.01 11.34 -20.35
N PRO A 299 33.01 12.13 -19.94
CA PRO A 299 34.38 11.98 -20.45
C PRO A 299 35.07 10.70 -19.97
N GLN A 300 34.64 10.12 -18.84
CA GLN A 300 35.24 8.90 -18.29
C GLN A 300 34.80 7.67 -19.08
N SER A 301 33.49 7.53 -19.34
CA SER A 301 32.93 6.43 -20.14
C SER A 301 33.02 6.68 -21.65
N ARG A 302 33.31 7.92 -22.06
CA ARG A 302 33.31 8.39 -23.45
C ARG A 302 31.97 8.11 -24.16
N GLN A 303 30.87 8.35 -23.45
CA GLN A 303 29.52 8.09 -23.93
C GLN A 303 28.58 9.25 -23.63
N TRP A 304 27.51 9.34 -24.42
CA TRP A 304 26.38 10.22 -24.17
C TRP A 304 25.39 9.55 -23.23
N GLU A 305 25.07 10.22 -22.13
CA GLU A 305 24.13 9.74 -21.11
C GLU A 305 22.89 10.64 -21.10
N PHE A 306 21.70 10.05 -21.06
CA PHE A 306 20.48 10.82 -20.86
C PHE A 306 20.39 11.35 -19.42
N TYR A 307 19.88 12.56 -19.26
CA TYR A 307 19.47 13.01 -17.93
C TYR A 307 18.21 12.27 -17.49
N ASN A 308 18.12 12.01 -16.19
CA ASN A 308 16.95 11.44 -15.55
C ASN A 308 16.35 12.46 -14.56
N SER A 309 15.05 12.34 -14.26
CA SER A 309 14.33 13.19 -13.31
C SER A 309 13.12 12.46 -12.74
N GLY A 310 12.70 12.80 -11.53
CA GLY A 310 11.40 12.35 -10.98
C GLY A 310 10.19 12.96 -11.68
N GLY A 311 10.37 14.16 -12.26
CA GLY A 311 9.30 14.91 -12.92
C GLY A 311 8.72 16.01 -12.05
N GLY A 312 7.88 16.86 -12.64
CA GLY A 312 7.22 17.94 -11.96
C GLY A 312 5.93 18.35 -12.62
N THR A 313 4.94 18.74 -11.80
CA THR A 313 3.59 19.06 -12.27
C THR A 313 3.04 20.37 -11.69
N LEU A 314 2.36 21.15 -12.53
CA LEU A 314 1.51 22.27 -12.16
C LEU A 314 0.04 21.89 -12.40
N GLY A 315 -0.81 22.16 -11.42
CA GLY A 315 -2.23 21.84 -11.44
C GLY A 315 -3.06 22.62 -12.47
N VAL A 316 -4.36 22.29 -12.52
CA VAL A 316 -5.34 22.82 -13.50
C VAL A 316 -5.90 24.20 -13.11
N ASP A 317 -5.41 24.80 -12.02
CA ASP A 317 -5.87 26.09 -11.48
C ASP A 317 -5.89 27.19 -12.55
N GLY A 318 -4.94 27.14 -13.49
CA GLY A 318 -4.81 28.06 -14.63
C GLY A 318 -5.87 27.93 -15.73
N PHE A 319 -6.67 26.87 -15.73
CA PHE A 319 -7.54 26.51 -16.86
C PHE A 319 -8.52 27.62 -17.27
N PRO A 320 -9.16 28.36 -16.34
CA PRO A 320 -10.02 29.49 -16.70
C PRO A 320 -9.32 30.64 -17.43
N ASP A 321 -7.99 30.71 -17.34
CA ASP A 321 -7.14 31.70 -17.99
C ASP A 321 -6.42 31.15 -19.23
N GLY A 322 -6.79 29.95 -19.69
CA GLY A 322 -6.27 29.33 -20.91
C GLY A 322 -4.92 28.63 -20.72
N ILE A 323 -4.62 28.31 -19.46
CA ILE A 323 -3.37 27.69 -19.02
C ILE A 323 -3.72 26.26 -18.57
N PRO A 324 -3.36 25.20 -19.33
CA PRO A 324 -3.68 23.81 -18.94
C PRO A 324 -2.90 23.38 -17.69
N ALA A 325 -3.28 22.26 -17.07
CA ALA A 325 -2.36 21.56 -16.19
C ALA A 325 -1.15 21.07 -17.00
N ARG A 326 0.03 21.04 -16.39
CA ARG A 326 1.29 20.75 -17.10
C ARG A 326 2.18 19.85 -16.28
N SER A 327 2.66 18.79 -16.90
CA SER A 327 3.75 17.97 -16.37
C SER A 327 4.98 18.11 -17.24
N GLN A 328 6.14 17.98 -16.64
CA GLN A 328 7.42 17.95 -17.32
C GLN A 328 8.35 16.94 -16.67
N PHE A 329 9.06 16.18 -17.51
CA PHE A 329 10.11 15.27 -17.06
C PHE A 329 11.12 14.98 -18.17
N LEU A 330 12.27 14.43 -17.79
CA LEU A 330 13.36 14.07 -18.67
C LEU A 330 13.30 12.59 -19.07
N GLY A 331 13.65 12.29 -20.32
CA GLY A 331 13.47 10.98 -20.94
C GLY A 331 14.50 9.90 -20.60
N GLY A 332 15.41 10.13 -19.64
CA GLY A 332 16.40 9.13 -19.23
C GLY A 332 15.86 8.01 -18.31
N GLY A 333 14.61 8.13 -17.85
CA GLY A 333 13.97 7.16 -16.95
C GLY A 333 12.91 6.27 -17.61
N ASP A 334 11.94 5.86 -16.80
CA ASP A 334 10.79 5.07 -17.20
C ASP A 334 9.68 5.99 -17.74
N THR A 335 9.46 6.03 -19.05
CA THR A 335 8.49 6.94 -19.65
C THR A 335 7.06 6.60 -19.25
N ALA A 336 6.63 5.34 -19.32
CA ALA A 336 5.25 5.00 -18.96
C ALA A 336 4.97 5.32 -17.48
N TRP A 337 5.93 5.02 -16.59
CA TRP A 337 5.79 5.35 -15.17
C TRP A 337 5.76 6.85 -14.95
N LEU A 338 6.70 7.62 -15.54
CA LEU A 338 6.74 9.08 -15.41
C LEU A 338 5.46 9.73 -15.95
N VAL A 339 4.95 9.28 -17.09
CA VAL A 339 3.65 9.73 -17.63
C VAL A 339 2.55 9.43 -16.64
N THR A 340 2.50 8.22 -16.10
CA THR A 340 1.44 7.82 -15.16
C THR A 340 1.54 8.62 -13.86
N HIS A 341 2.72 8.69 -13.25
CA HIS A 341 3.00 9.38 -12.00
C HIS A 341 2.75 10.88 -12.11
N GLU A 342 3.33 11.54 -13.10
CA GLU A 342 3.20 12.99 -13.26
C GLU A 342 1.81 13.40 -13.74
N PHE A 343 1.18 12.60 -14.60
CA PHE A 343 -0.21 12.86 -14.96
C PHE A 343 -1.17 12.59 -13.81
N HIS A 344 -0.83 11.69 -12.87
CA HIS A 344 -1.63 11.49 -11.65
C HIS A 344 -1.65 12.75 -10.77
N HIS A 345 -0.55 13.51 -10.69
CA HIS A 345 -0.56 14.85 -10.08
C HIS A 345 -1.56 15.80 -10.76
N GLN A 346 -1.64 15.76 -12.10
CA GLN A 346 -2.68 16.52 -12.81
C GLN A 346 -4.08 16.00 -12.48
N MET A 347 -4.24 14.67 -12.37
CA MET A 347 -5.52 14.02 -12.01
C MET A 347 -5.99 14.37 -10.61
N GLU A 348 -5.10 14.46 -9.62
CA GLU A 348 -5.44 14.96 -8.29
C GLU A 348 -6.03 16.38 -8.39
N SER A 349 -5.34 17.27 -9.11
CA SER A 349 -5.82 18.63 -9.35
C SER A 349 -7.16 18.63 -10.09
N TYR A 350 -7.35 17.81 -11.12
CA TYR A 350 -8.64 17.64 -11.78
C TYR A 350 -9.72 17.16 -10.81
N GLY A 351 -9.37 16.25 -9.90
CA GLY A 351 -10.24 15.74 -8.84
C GLY A 351 -10.71 16.86 -7.92
N ALA A 352 -9.84 17.77 -7.49
CA ALA A 352 -10.19 18.91 -6.64
C ALA A 352 -11.29 19.81 -7.25
N PHE A 353 -11.27 19.98 -8.58
CA PHE A 353 -12.27 20.80 -9.29
C PHE A 353 -13.48 19.99 -9.80
N SER A 354 -13.34 18.68 -10.02
CA SER A 354 -14.42 17.80 -10.51
C SER A 354 -15.27 17.21 -9.40
N LEU A 355 -14.63 16.84 -8.29
CA LEU A 355 -15.23 16.10 -7.18
C LEU A 355 -15.44 17.02 -5.97
N ALA A 356 -15.43 16.46 -4.76
CA ALA A 356 -15.55 17.24 -3.54
C ALA A 356 -14.23 17.21 -2.77
N ASN A 357 -13.99 18.23 -1.95
CA ASN A 357 -12.84 18.24 -1.04
C ASN A 357 -13.13 17.35 0.19
N ARG A 358 -13.22 16.03 -0.03
CA ARG A 358 -13.49 15.01 0.99
C ARG A 358 -12.58 13.80 0.78
N GLU A 359 -12.19 13.13 1.87
CA GLU A 359 -11.31 11.95 1.84
C GLU A 359 -11.89 10.79 1.02
N ASP A 360 -13.21 10.65 1.03
CA ASP A 360 -13.96 9.63 0.30
C ASP A 360 -14.40 10.06 -1.11
N GLU A 361 -14.03 11.27 -1.54
CA GLU A 361 -14.52 11.87 -2.79
C GLU A 361 -13.44 12.63 -3.55
N ARG A 362 -12.23 12.06 -3.62
CA ARG A 362 -11.09 12.63 -4.33
C ARG A 362 -10.30 11.59 -5.11
N ILE A 363 -9.50 12.06 -6.05
CA ILE A 363 -8.35 11.31 -6.57
C ILE A 363 -7.22 11.52 -5.56
N VAL A 364 -6.57 10.44 -5.12
CA VAL A 364 -5.62 10.47 -4.00
C VAL A 364 -4.21 10.78 -4.52
N PHE A 365 -3.51 11.69 -3.84
CA PHE A 365 -2.11 12.00 -4.13
C PHE A 365 -1.23 10.75 -4.12
N ASN A 366 -0.41 10.58 -5.17
CA ASN A 366 0.40 9.39 -5.40
C ASN A 366 1.73 9.36 -4.62
N HIS A 367 1.95 10.30 -3.70
CA HIS A 367 2.93 10.16 -2.61
C HIS A 367 2.20 9.71 -1.34
N PRO A 368 2.13 8.40 -1.09
CA PRO A 368 1.43 7.87 0.05
C PRO A 368 2.17 8.24 1.35
N GLU A 369 1.40 8.69 2.32
CA GLU A 369 1.85 8.91 3.69
C GLU A 369 0.72 8.60 4.67
N PRO A 370 1.05 8.05 5.86
CA PRO A 370 0.06 7.88 6.90
C PRO A 370 -0.40 9.25 7.40
N ARG A 371 -1.61 9.30 7.95
CA ARG A 371 -2.11 10.49 8.65
C ARG A 371 -1.19 10.80 9.84
N TYR A 372 -0.71 12.03 9.95
CA TYR A 372 0.10 12.45 11.10
C TYR A 372 -0.14 13.91 11.51
N ARG A 373 0.23 14.22 12.74
CA ARG A 373 0.39 15.60 13.24
C ARG A 373 1.61 15.64 14.15
N ARG A 374 2.60 16.46 13.82
CA ARG A 374 3.86 16.62 14.54
C ARG A 374 4.14 18.09 14.80
N THR A 375 4.51 18.42 16.03
CA THR A 375 5.08 19.73 16.36
C THR A 375 6.57 19.75 15.99
N ASN A 376 6.95 20.73 15.18
CA ASN A 376 8.32 20.98 14.77
C ASN A 376 9.11 21.64 15.92
N PRO A 377 10.46 21.61 15.89
CA PRO A 377 11.29 22.22 16.92
C PRO A 377 11.04 23.73 17.15
N ASP A 378 10.53 24.44 16.13
CA ASP A 378 10.20 25.87 16.19
C ASP A 378 8.78 26.14 16.74
N GLY A 379 8.05 25.10 17.16
CA GLY A 379 6.67 25.20 17.66
C GLY A 379 5.59 25.19 16.57
N SER A 380 5.95 25.23 15.28
CA SER A 380 4.99 25.04 14.19
C SER A 380 4.48 23.60 14.14
N THR A 381 3.33 23.35 13.51
CA THR A 381 2.77 22.00 13.37
C THR A 381 2.78 21.56 11.91
N SER A 382 3.51 20.50 11.61
CA SER A 382 3.39 19.75 10.36
C SER A 382 2.29 18.72 10.51
N GLN A 383 1.34 18.67 9.59
CA GLN A 383 0.29 17.66 9.61
C GLN A 383 -0.05 17.21 8.21
N ASN A 384 -0.30 15.91 8.08
CA ASN A 384 -1.06 15.34 6.98
C ASN A 384 -2.41 14.88 7.53
N ALA A 385 -3.48 15.54 7.10
CA ALA A 385 -4.82 15.28 7.61
C ALA A 385 -5.45 13.99 7.06
N TRP A 386 -4.84 13.35 6.05
CA TRP A 386 -5.47 12.30 5.27
C TRP A 386 -4.61 11.05 5.30
N ASN A 387 -5.22 9.88 5.43
CA ASN A 387 -4.44 8.66 5.34
C ASN A 387 -4.39 8.19 3.88
N THR A 388 -3.21 8.30 3.26
CA THR A 388 -2.97 7.78 1.89
C THR A 388 -2.11 6.52 1.92
N ALA A 389 -1.75 6.03 3.11
CA ALA A 389 -1.24 4.69 3.33
C ALA A 389 -2.42 3.71 3.47
N GLY A 390 -2.84 3.11 2.35
CA GLY A 390 -3.76 1.98 2.29
C GLY A 390 -3.03 0.65 2.15
N ARG A 391 -3.77 -0.47 2.08
CA ARG A 391 -3.21 -1.82 1.89
C ARG A 391 -2.76 -2.05 0.43
N HIS A 392 -1.72 -1.31 0.04
CA HIS A 392 -1.11 -1.32 -1.29
C HIS A 392 0.42 -1.33 -1.18
N GLY A 393 1.06 -1.66 -2.29
CA GLY A 393 2.51 -1.54 -2.47
C GLY A 393 2.93 -0.20 -3.07
N GLU A 394 4.06 -0.19 -3.77
CA GLU A 394 4.70 1.03 -4.27
C GLU A 394 4.24 1.43 -5.67
N HIS A 395 4.58 2.66 -6.08
CA HIS A 395 4.52 3.14 -7.46
C HIS A 395 3.21 2.82 -8.21
N TRP A 396 3.25 1.86 -9.14
CA TRP A 396 2.10 1.43 -9.93
C TRP A 396 0.97 0.85 -9.07
N ASN A 397 1.27 0.21 -7.95
CA ASN A 397 0.24 -0.44 -7.15
C ASN A 397 -0.58 0.59 -6.33
N VAL A 398 0.06 1.62 -5.76
CA VAL A 398 -0.64 2.66 -4.99
C VAL A 398 -1.65 3.44 -5.84
N MET A 399 -1.27 3.85 -7.06
CA MET A 399 -2.17 4.58 -7.96
C MET A 399 -3.35 3.70 -8.38
N ALA A 400 -3.11 2.42 -8.71
CA ALA A 400 -4.15 1.48 -9.10
C ALA A 400 -5.12 1.20 -7.95
N TYR A 401 -4.60 1.04 -6.73
CA TYR A 401 -5.40 0.87 -5.51
C TYR A 401 -6.35 2.05 -5.33
N TRP A 402 -5.85 3.27 -5.39
CA TRP A 402 -6.70 4.45 -5.16
C TRP A 402 -7.66 4.73 -6.31
N ASP A 403 -7.23 4.59 -7.56
CA ASP A 403 -8.09 4.83 -8.73
C ASP A 403 -9.29 3.88 -8.75
N ARG A 404 -9.09 2.61 -8.35
CA ARG A 404 -10.16 1.60 -8.24
C ARG A 404 -11.08 1.80 -7.03
N THR A 405 -10.79 2.74 -6.12
CA THR A 405 -11.72 3.11 -5.03
C THR A 405 -12.79 4.10 -5.49
N LEU A 406 -12.59 4.79 -6.62
CA LEU A 406 -13.58 5.70 -7.19
C LEU A 406 -14.72 4.91 -7.86
N THR A 407 -15.97 5.27 -7.54
CA THR A 407 -17.13 4.65 -8.18
C THR A 407 -17.31 5.12 -9.62
N ASP A 408 -18.01 4.33 -10.44
CA ASP A 408 -18.39 4.74 -11.81
C ASP A 408 -19.09 6.10 -11.84
N VAL A 409 -19.93 6.39 -10.83
CA VAL A 409 -20.62 7.69 -10.70
C VAL A 409 -19.62 8.83 -10.51
N GLN A 410 -18.54 8.61 -9.74
CA GLN A 410 -17.49 9.60 -9.56
C GLN A 410 -16.71 9.84 -10.86
N TRP A 411 -16.35 8.78 -11.59
CA TRP A 411 -15.70 8.92 -12.90
C TRP A 411 -16.59 9.66 -13.91
N LEU A 412 -17.89 9.38 -13.94
CA LEU A 412 -18.83 10.09 -14.81
C LEU A 412 -19.06 11.55 -14.40
N ARG A 413 -18.58 12.00 -13.24
CA ARG A 413 -18.60 13.41 -12.80
C ARG A 413 -17.34 14.18 -13.14
N PHE A 414 -16.35 13.53 -13.74
CA PHE A 414 -15.12 14.18 -14.14
C PHE A 414 -15.42 15.41 -15.02
N TYR A 415 -14.94 16.58 -14.60
CA TYR A 415 -15.37 17.87 -15.16
C TYR A 415 -14.77 18.16 -16.53
N PHE A 416 -13.57 17.62 -16.75
CA PHE A 416 -12.76 17.83 -17.95
C PHE A 416 -12.98 16.70 -18.96
N GLY A 417 -12.67 16.99 -20.22
CA GLY A 417 -12.85 16.05 -21.33
C GLY A 417 -14.28 15.96 -21.85
N GLU A 418 -14.54 14.91 -22.62
CA GLU A 418 -15.79 14.70 -23.36
C GLU A 418 -16.46 13.41 -22.87
N ALA A 419 -17.79 13.43 -22.67
CA ALA A 419 -18.55 12.19 -22.56
C ALA A 419 -18.76 11.62 -23.97
N ILE A 420 -18.38 10.36 -24.16
CA ILE A 420 -18.60 9.61 -25.41
C ILE A 420 -19.18 8.23 -25.08
N THR A 421 -19.79 7.60 -26.08
CA THR A 421 -20.31 6.23 -25.96
C THR A 421 -19.49 5.25 -26.79
N VAL A 422 -19.28 4.06 -26.25
CA VAL A 422 -18.59 2.93 -26.90
C VAL A 422 -19.49 1.70 -26.85
N ARG A 423 -19.36 0.79 -27.81
CA ARG A 423 -20.20 -0.41 -27.88
C ARG A 423 -19.83 -1.37 -26.73
N ASP A 424 -20.85 -1.95 -26.10
CA ASP A 424 -20.82 -2.89 -24.97
C ASP A 424 -22.07 -3.77 -25.10
N ALA A 425 -22.03 -4.72 -26.04
CA ALA A 425 -23.25 -5.35 -26.57
C ALA A 425 -23.94 -6.28 -25.57
N ASP A 426 -23.18 -6.96 -24.71
CA ASP A 426 -23.70 -7.82 -23.66
C ASP A 426 -23.90 -7.13 -22.30
N GLY A 427 -23.40 -5.90 -22.17
CA GLY A 427 -23.66 -5.04 -21.03
C GLY A 427 -22.90 -5.49 -19.78
N ASP A 428 -21.67 -5.99 -19.94
CA ASP A 428 -20.75 -6.32 -18.85
C ASP A 428 -19.84 -5.14 -18.45
N GLY A 429 -19.77 -4.11 -19.31
CA GLY A 429 -19.00 -2.90 -19.08
C GLY A 429 -17.62 -2.88 -19.73
N PHE A 430 -17.24 -3.90 -20.50
CA PHE A 430 -16.04 -3.96 -21.32
C PHE A 430 -16.40 -3.63 -22.78
N PRO A 431 -15.78 -2.61 -23.40
CA PRO A 431 -16.08 -2.31 -24.80
C PRO A 431 -15.65 -3.41 -25.80
N ASP A 432 -16.53 -3.73 -26.77
CA ASP A 432 -16.38 -4.85 -27.73
C ASP A 432 -15.12 -4.77 -28.65
N ASP A 433 -15.14 -3.87 -29.65
CA ASP A 433 -14.14 -3.72 -30.72
C ASP A 433 -14.09 -2.24 -31.12
N ASP A 434 -13.35 -1.46 -30.33
CA ASP A 434 -13.16 -0.04 -30.58
C ASP A 434 -11.66 0.27 -30.65
N PRO A 435 -11.09 0.37 -31.87
CA PRO A 435 -9.64 0.51 -32.06
C PRO A 435 -9.08 1.83 -31.51
N ARG A 436 -9.94 2.78 -31.11
CA ARG A 436 -9.53 4.04 -30.46
C ARG A 436 -9.11 3.83 -29.02
N LEU A 437 -9.67 2.84 -28.34
CA LEU A 437 -9.48 2.63 -26.90
C LEU A 437 -8.12 1.98 -26.60
N PRO A 438 -7.57 2.10 -25.38
CA PRO A 438 -6.31 1.45 -25.02
C PRO A 438 -6.38 -0.10 -24.92
N LEU A 439 -7.58 -0.63 -24.65
CA LEU A 439 -7.92 -2.05 -24.58
C LEU A 439 -9.43 -2.21 -24.84
N ASP A 440 -9.80 -3.26 -25.57
CA ASP A 440 -11.17 -3.72 -25.83
C ASP A 440 -11.22 -5.26 -25.77
N GLU A 441 -12.41 -5.83 -25.82
CA GLU A 441 -12.63 -7.28 -25.72
C GLU A 441 -11.95 -8.05 -26.84
N LYS A 442 -11.97 -7.53 -28.08
CA LYS A 442 -11.28 -8.16 -29.21
C LYS A 442 -9.78 -8.29 -28.98
N ARG A 443 -9.13 -7.25 -28.44
CA ARG A 443 -7.69 -7.29 -28.13
C ARG A 443 -7.38 -8.07 -26.86
N PHE A 444 -8.34 -8.18 -25.94
CA PHE A 444 -8.21 -9.01 -24.73
C PHE A 444 -8.43 -10.50 -25.03
N GLY A 445 -9.31 -10.83 -25.98
CA GLY A 445 -9.65 -12.19 -26.40
C GLY A 445 -10.96 -12.74 -25.82
N SER A 446 -11.78 -11.91 -25.18
CA SER A 446 -13.14 -12.27 -24.74
C SER A 446 -14.14 -12.31 -25.91
N ASP A 447 -15.35 -12.86 -25.68
CA ASP A 447 -16.45 -12.93 -26.66
C ASP A 447 -17.45 -11.80 -26.36
N PRO A 448 -17.57 -10.77 -27.24
CA PRO A 448 -18.34 -9.55 -26.96
C PRO A 448 -19.86 -9.68 -26.98
N ARG A 449 -20.33 -10.92 -26.82
CA ARG A 449 -21.73 -11.31 -26.79
C ARG A 449 -22.02 -12.14 -25.55
N LYS A 450 -21.04 -12.31 -24.68
CA LYS A 450 -21.09 -13.12 -23.47
C LYS A 450 -20.50 -12.28 -22.35
N PRO A 451 -21.31 -11.85 -21.37
CA PRO A 451 -20.83 -10.96 -20.33
C PRO A 451 -19.84 -11.62 -19.36
N ARG A 452 -19.49 -12.89 -19.59
CA ARG A 452 -18.61 -13.77 -18.82
C ARG A 452 -18.06 -14.81 -19.79
N THR A 453 -16.94 -14.54 -20.44
CA THR A 453 -16.39 -15.46 -21.44
C THR A 453 -15.97 -16.79 -20.82
N ASP A 454 -15.49 -16.78 -19.58
CA ASP A 454 -15.10 -17.96 -18.80
C ASP A 454 -16.26 -18.64 -18.04
N GLY A 455 -17.45 -18.00 -18.04
CA GLY A 455 -18.64 -18.46 -17.32
C GLY A 455 -18.69 -18.14 -15.83
N GLN A 456 -17.70 -17.45 -15.24
CA GLN A 456 -17.64 -17.17 -13.80
C GLN A 456 -17.78 -15.68 -13.47
N ILE A 457 -16.79 -14.86 -13.85
CA ILE A 457 -16.75 -13.42 -13.59
C ILE A 457 -16.93 -12.63 -14.88
N SER A 458 -17.26 -11.34 -14.79
CA SER A 458 -17.38 -10.51 -16.00
C SER A 458 -16.04 -10.31 -16.70
N ASP A 459 -16.06 -10.06 -18.01
CA ASP A 459 -14.82 -9.87 -18.77
C ASP A 459 -14.14 -8.56 -18.34
N LEU A 460 -14.90 -7.53 -17.96
CA LEU A 460 -14.36 -6.33 -17.30
C LEU A 460 -13.62 -6.68 -15.99
N GLN A 461 -14.25 -7.46 -15.10
CA GLN A 461 -13.60 -7.90 -13.85
C GLN A 461 -12.33 -8.71 -14.14
N LYS A 462 -12.38 -9.58 -15.16
CA LYS A 462 -11.24 -10.37 -15.61
C LYS A 462 -10.07 -9.50 -16.06
N ALA A 463 -10.33 -8.49 -16.89
CA ALA A 463 -9.30 -7.55 -17.34
C ALA A 463 -8.67 -6.79 -16.17
N MET A 464 -9.44 -6.52 -15.11
CA MET A 464 -8.98 -5.79 -13.93
C MET A 464 -8.23 -6.64 -12.90
N LEU A 465 -8.10 -7.96 -13.11
CA LEU A 465 -7.23 -8.80 -12.28
C LEU A 465 -5.77 -8.34 -12.30
N SER A 466 -5.32 -7.72 -13.40
CA SER A 466 -4.00 -7.10 -13.51
C SER A 466 -4.09 -5.58 -13.38
N THR A 467 -3.04 -4.95 -12.88
CA THR A 467 -2.83 -3.49 -12.96
C THR A 467 -2.45 -3.01 -14.36
N TRP A 468 -2.03 -3.93 -15.23
CA TRP A 468 -1.44 -3.70 -16.55
C TRP A 468 -0.14 -2.89 -16.55
N ALA A 469 0.55 -2.82 -15.41
CA ALA A 469 1.92 -2.33 -15.33
C ALA A 469 2.88 -3.36 -15.97
N PRO A 470 3.74 -2.98 -16.93
CA PRO A 470 4.50 -3.95 -17.72
C PRO A 470 5.69 -4.58 -16.98
N ALA A 471 6.32 -3.79 -16.10
CA ALA A 471 7.57 -4.10 -15.43
C ALA A 471 7.82 -3.06 -14.31
N PRO A 472 8.73 -3.32 -13.36
CA PRO A 472 9.13 -2.32 -12.36
C PRO A 472 9.95 -1.18 -13.02
N LEU A 473 10.13 -0.07 -12.29
CA LEU A 473 10.72 1.18 -12.80
C LEU A 473 12.11 0.93 -13.39
N GLN A 474 12.26 1.24 -14.67
CA GLN A 474 13.52 1.05 -15.40
C GLN A 474 13.62 1.97 -16.61
N ASN A 475 14.81 2.06 -17.21
CA ASN A 475 14.96 2.88 -18.41
C ASN A 475 14.07 2.36 -19.57
N THR A 476 13.36 3.29 -20.22
CA THR A 476 12.43 3.03 -21.33
C THR A 476 13.00 2.12 -22.43
N PHE A 477 14.29 2.27 -22.76
CA PHE A 477 14.92 1.60 -23.90
C PHE A 477 15.48 0.21 -23.56
N VAL A 478 15.54 -0.16 -22.28
CA VAL A 478 15.95 -1.51 -21.83
C VAL A 478 14.79 -2.30 -21.23
N LYS A 479 13.59 -1.70 -21.18
CA LYS A 479 12.38 -2.31 -20.64
C LYS A 479 11.95 -3.48 -21.53
N PRO A 480 11.73 -4.67 -20.95
CA PRO A 480 11.30 -5.83 -21.71
C PRO A 480 9.81 -5.75 -22.04
N ALA A 481 9.31 -6.77 -22.75
CA ALA A 481 7.87 -6.96 -22.92
C ALA A 481 7.20 -7.25 -21.56
N PHE A 482 5.87 -7.07 -21.49
CA PHE A 482 5.06 -7.33 -20.30
C PHE A 482 5.40 -8.67 -19.65
N GLN A 483 5.76 -8.66 -18.37
CA GLN A 483 6.40 -9.80 -17.69
C GLN A 483 5.46 -10.60 -16.80
N SER A 484 4.46 -9.93 -16.21
CA SER A 484 3.51 -10.55 -15.29
C SER A 484 2.57 -11.52 -16.01
N LYS A 485 1.95 -12.41 -15.23
CA LYS A 485 0.90 -13.27 -15.74
C LYS A 485 -0.27 -12.40 -16.20
N ARG A 486 -0.79 -12.68 -17.40
CA ARG A 486 -1.93 -11.93 -17.95
C ARG A 486 -3.22 -12.65 -17.59
N PRO A 487 -4.30 -11.91 -17.28
CA PRO A 487 -5.62 -12.51 -17.13
C PRO A 487 -6.03 -13.25 -18.40
N ASN A 488 -6.67 -14.41 -18.24
CA ASN A 488 -7.13 -15.21 -19.38
C ASN A 488 -8.67 -15.18 -19.48
N PRO A 489 -9.28 -14.46 -20.44
CA PRO A 489 -10.74 -14.35 -20.56
C PRO A 489 -11.48 -15.68 -20.72
N ARG A 490 -10.78 -16.76 -21.12
CA ARG A 490 -11.39 -18.04 -21.46
C ARG A 490 -11.14 -19.13 -20.42
N ASN A 491 -10.43 -18.82 -19.34
CA ASN A 491 -10.10 -19.77 -18.29
C ASN A 491 -10.57 -19.22 -16.95
N PRO A 492 -11.47 -19.90 -16.21
CA PRO A 492 -11.96 -19.43 -14.91
C PRO A 492 -10.90 -19.36 -13.80
N ASP A 493 -9.75 -20.00 -14.01
CA ASP A 493 -8.58 -19.97 -13.13
C ASP A 493 -7.38 -19.51 -13.97
N SER A 494 -7.10 -18.20 -13.96
CA SER A 494 -6.12 -17.55 -14.82
C SER A 494 -4.70 -18.02 -14.51
N ASP A 495 -4.43 -18.42 -13.26
CA ASP A 495 -3.10 -18.84 -12.86
C ASP A 495 -2.87 -20.35 -12.70
N GLY A 496 -3.94 -21.14 -12.69
CA GLY A 496 -3.90 -22.60 -12.67
C GLY A 496 -3.56 -23.18 -11.31
N ASP A 497 -3.73 -22.43 -10.22
CA ASP A 497 -3.48 -22.91 -8.85
C ASP A 497 -4.62 -23.79 -8.29
N GLY A 498 -5.75 -23.87 -9.01
CA GLY A 498 -6.94 -24.64 -8.65
C GLY A 498 -8.02 -23.85 -7.92
N ILE A 499 -7.81 -22.55 -7.66
CA ILE A 499 -8.79 -21.63 -7.07
C ILE A 499 -9.34 -20.74 -8.20
N PRO A 500 -10.66 -20.69 -8.42
CA PRO A 500 -11.20 -19.81 -9.47
C PRO A 500 -10.95 -18.32 -9.16
N ASP A 501 -10.72 -17.51 -10.20
CA ASP A 501 -10.36 -16.08 -10.09
C ASP A 501 -11.34 -15.24 -9.25
N GLY A 502 -12.62 -15.62 -9.21
CA GLY A 502 -13.64 -14.93 -8.42
C GLY A 502 -13.56 -15.20 -6.91
N ALA A 503 -12.77 -16.18 -6.49
CA ALA A 503 -12.57 -16.59 -5.10
C ALA A 503 -11.10 -16.49 -4.66
N ASP A 504 -10.16 -16.45 -5.60
CA ASP A 504 -8.73 -16.34 -5.34
C ASP A 504 -8.35 -14.90 -4.90
N PRO A 505 -7.71 -14.71 -3.73
CA PRO A 505 -7.15 -13.42 -3.33
C PRO A 505 -6.04 -12.90 -4.26
N TYR A 506 -5.35 -13.77 -5.00
CA TYR A 506 -4.28 -13.43 -5.94
C TYR A 506 -4.41 -14.14 -7.31
N PRO A 507 -5.45 -13.85 -8.12
CA PRO A 507 -5.79 -14.57 -9.38
C PRO A 507 -4.73 -14.66 -10.48
N LEU A 508 -3.57 -14.05 -10.27
CA LEU A 508 -2.44 -14.02 -11.22
C LEU A 508 -1.15 -14.51 -10.54
N TYR A 509 -1.24 -15.12 -9.37
CA TYR A 509 -0.13 -15.55 -8.52
C TYR A 509 -0.29 -17.02 -8.09
N PRO A 510 0.33 -17.97 -8.81
CA PRO A 510 0.00 -19.40 -8.69
C PRO A 510 0.57 -20.08 -7.44
N TRP A 511 1.03 -19.31 -6.45
CA TRP A 511 1.70 -19.80 -5.27
C TRP A 511 0.79 -19.65 -4.05
N THR A 512 0.67 -20.74 -3.29
CA THR A 512 -0.20 -20.77 -2.13
C THR A 512 0.23 -19.72 -1.09
N PRO A 513 -0.67 -18.80 -0.67
CA PRO A 513 -0.31 -17.68 0.20
C PRO A 513 -0.23 -18.08 1.68
N LEU A 514 0.62 -19.05 2.00
CA LEU A 514 0.83 -19.58 3.36
C LEU A 514 2.30 -19.50 3.76
N ILE A 515 2.53 -19.27 5.05
CA ILE A 515 3.86 -19.32 5.68
C ILE A 515 3.87 -20.54 6.62
N PRO A 516 4.56 -21.64 6.26
CA PRO A 516 4.63 -22.83 7.09
C PRO A 516 5.30 -22.57 8.45
N TYR A 517 4.83 -23.26 9.50
CA TYR A 517 5.51 -23.27 10.79
C TYR A 517 6.74 -24.20 10.72
N MET A 518 7.94 -23.63 10.63
CA MET A 518 9.21 -24.33 10.59
C MET A 518 10.36 -23.43 11.03
N ARG A 519 11.24 -23.95 11.89
CA ARG A 519 12.51 -23.32 12.21
C ARG A 519 13.52 -23.62 11.11
N VAL A 520 14.23 -22.59 10.68
CA VAL A 520 15.32 -22.68 9.70
C VAL A 520 16.60 -22.11 10.30
N GLN A 521 17.75 -22.71 9.98
CA GLN A 521 19.04 -22.14 10.33
C GLN A 521 19.48 -21.14 9.25
N VAL A 522 19.77 -19.90 9.63
CA VAL A 522 20.30 -18.88 8.71
C VAL A 522 21.83 -19.02 8.65
N ASP A 523 22.32 -19.88 7.75
CA ASP A 523 23.74 -20.24 7.61
C ASP A 523 24.29 -20.03 6.19
N GLY A 524 23.43 -19.70 5.24
CA GLY A 524 23.72 -19.53 3.82
C GLY A 524 23.52 -20.81 3.01
N ASN A 525 22.89 -21.85 3.57
CA ASN A 525 22.61 -23.12 2.91
C ASN A 525 21.10 -23.28 2.63
N GLY A 526 20.76 -23.79 1.45
CA GLY A 526 19.37 -24.00 1.04
C GLY A 526 18.74 -25.30 1.55
N ASP A 527 19.53 -26.24 2.08
CA ASP A 527 19.07 -27.62 2.35
C ASP A 527 17.89 -27.70 3.34
N ASP A 528 17.88 -26.86 4.39
CA ASP A 528 16.78 -26.79 5.37
C ASP A 528 15.44 -26.41 4.73
N TRP A 529 15.46 -25.82 3.53
CA TRP A 529 14.28 -25.34 2.82
C TRP A 529 13.66 -26.37 1.87
N ASP A 530 14.22 -27.57 1.73
CA ASP A 530 13.73 -28.58 0.77
C ASP A 530 12.26 -28.97 1.02
N ALA A 531 11.84 -29.00 2.29
CA ALA A 531 10.47 -29.31 2.68
C ALA A 531 9.50 -28.12 2.52
N ILE A 532 10.02 -26.90 2.33
CA ILE A 532 9.23 -25.67 2.23
C ILE A 532 8.89 -25.42 0.74
N PRO A 533 7.60 -25.32 0.37
CA PRO A 533 7.23 -24.99 -1.00
C PRO A 533 7.63 -23.55 -1.35
N PRO A 534 7.87 -23.23 -2.63
CA PRO A 534 8.01 -21.84 -3.05
C PRO A 534 6.77 -21.03 -2.71
N ALA A 535 7.03 -19.86 -2.15
CA ALA A 535 6.03 -18.82 -1.97
C ALA A 535 5.95 -17.91 -3.18
N GLY A 536 7.00 -17.89 -4.03
CA GLY A 536 7.06 -17.14 -5.27
C GLY A 536 8.18 -17.64 -6.18
N ALA A 537 8.03 -17.51 -7.49
CA ALA A 537 9.13 -17.73 -8.42
C ALA A 537 9.03 -16.87 -9.69
N LEU A 538 10.19 -16.56 -10.25
CA LEU A 538 10.37 -15.87 -11.52
C LEU A 538 11.28 -16.74 -12.40
N ASN A 539 10.87 -16.97 -13.65
CA ASN A 539 11.70 -17.62 -14.66
C ASN A 539 11.53 -16.87 -15.99
N GLN A 540 12.44 -15.93 -16.27
CA GLN A 540 12.34 -15.03 -17.42
C GLN A 540 13.74 -14.76 -18.01
N ASP A 541 13.86 -14.81 -19.34
CA ASP A 541 15.08 -14.47 -20.07
C ASP A 541 16.36 -15.16 -19.54
N GLY A 542 16.24 -16.42 -19.12
CA GLY A 542 17.35 -17.20 -18.56
C GLY A 542 17.71 -16.89 -17.11
N ARG A 543 16.90 -16.09 -16.41
CA ARG A 543 17.03 -15.74 -15.00
C ARG A 543 16.00 -16.49 -14.19
N GLN A 544 16.42 -17.02 -13.05
CA GLN A 544 15.56 -17.74 -12.13
C GLN A 544 15.69 -17.13 -10.75
N LEU A 545 14.56 -16.89 -10.10
CA LEU A 545 14.48 -16.52 -8.70
C LEU A 545 13.40 -17.40 -8.06
N ILE A 546 13.74 -18.03 -6.94
CA ILE A 546 12.80 -18.74 -6.08
C ILE A 546 12.80 -18.05 -4.73
N PHE A 547 11.61 -17.72 -4.26
CA PHE A 547 11.34 -17.17 -2.94
C PHE A 547 10.61 -18.22 -2.10
N LYS A 548 11.11 -18.46 -0.89
CA LYS A 548 10.47 -19.31 0.12
C LYS A 548 10.42 -18.54 1.44
N HIS A 549 9.48 -18.91 2.30
CA HIS A 549 9.42 -18.39 3.65
C HIS A 549 8.92 -19.44 4.65
N ALA A 550 9.20 -19.19 5.91
CA ALA A 550 8.70 -19.96 7.04
C ALA A 550 8.61 -19.05 8.26
N HIS A 551 7.97 -19.53 9.31
CA HIS A 551 8.00 -18.86 10.60
C HIS A 551 8.06 -19.88 11.72
N ASP A 552 8.47 -19.44 12.89
CA ASP A 552 8.20 -20.16 14.13
C ASP A 552 7.85 -19.15 15.24
N GLY A 553 7.87 -19.59 16.50
CA GLY A 553 7.67 -18.70 17.63
C GLY A 553 8.76 -17.63 17.81
N ASP A 554 9.91 -17.79 17.15
CA ASP A 554 11.11 -17.00 17.39
C ASP A 554 11.41 -15.99 16.27
N ALA A 555 11.08 -16.31 15.02
CA ALA A 555 11.36 -15.48 13.87
C ALA A 555 10.53 -15.83 12.63
N TYR A 556 10.48 -14.88 11.71
CA TYR A 556 10.11 -15.07 10.31
C TYR A 556 11.40 -15.31 9.52
N TYR A 557 11.38 -16.29 8.63
CA TYR A 557 12.50 -16.68 7.79
C TYR A 557 12.14 -16.51 6.31
N ALA A 558 13.11 -16.10 5.49
CA ALA A 558 12.97 -16.12 4.05
C ALA A 558 14.24 -16.54 3.32
N LEU A 559 14.05 -17.24 2.20
CA LEU A 559 15.10 -17.66 1.26
C LEU A 559 14.88 -17.00 -0.09
N PHE A 560 15.98 -16.52 -0.67
CA PHE A 560 16.08 -16.15 -2.07
C PHE A 560 17.15 -17.02 -2.74
N LEU A 561 16.73 -17.86 -3.68
CA LEU A 561 17.62 -18.61 -4.56
C LEU A 561 17.62 -17.95 -5.93
N VAL A 562 18.75 -17.40 -6.36
CA VAL A 562 18.87 -16.63 -7.61
C VAL A 562 19.89 -17.26 -8.54
N ARG A 563 19.51 -17.50 -9.81
CA ARG A 563 20.39 -18.04 -10.85
C ARG A 563 20.29 -17.21 -12.12
N GLY A 564 21.41 -17.11 -12.83
CA GLY A 564 21.54 -16.31 -14.04
C GLY A 564 22.08 -14.90 -13.76
N GLU A 565 21.89 -13.98 -14.70
CA GLU A 565 22.40 -12.62 -14.59
C GLU A 565 21.45 -11.73 -13.78
N TRP A 566 21.96 -11.14 -12.70
CA TRP A 566 21.25 -10.20 -11.85
C TRP A 566 22.26 -9.28 -11.14
N ALA A 567 21.82 -8.10 -10.74
CA ALA A 567 22.60 -7.11 -10.00
C ALA A 567 22.06 -6.91 -8.57
N HIS A 568 20.75 -6.77 -8.42
CA HIS A 568 20.13 -6.68 -7.10
C HIS A 568 18.65 -7.10 -7.10
N LEU A 569 18.13 -7.37 -5.90
CA LEU A 569 16.70 -7.51 -5.61
C LEU A 569 16.24 -6.34 -4.74
N HIS A 570 15.12 -5.72 -5.08
CA HIS A 570 14.38 -4.80 -4.24
C HIS A 570 13.20 -5.55 -3.62
N VAL A 571 13.18 -5.66 -2.30
CA VAL A 571 12.17 -6.43 -1.56
C VAL A 571 11.46 -5.54 -0.57
N GLY A 572 10.14 -5.37 -0.70
CA GLY A 572 9.30 -4.67 0.25
C GLY A 572 8.61 -5.66 1.18
N TYR A 573 8.64 -5.39 2.49
CA TYR A 573 7.91 -6.16 3.48
C TYR A 573 6.90 -5.31 4.25
N ASP A 574 5.70 -5.86 4.43
CA ASP A 574 4.66 -5.34 5.31
C ASP A 574 4.28 -6.41 6.34
N GLY A 575 4.88 -6.33 7.52
CA GLY A 575 4.64 -7.28 8.59
C GLY A 575 3.36 -7.05 9.38
N GLU A 576 2.63 -5.95 9.14
CA GLU A 576 1.40 -5.58 9.85
C GLU A 576 0.12 -5.81 9.04
N GLY A 577 0.22 -6.06 7.74
CA GLY A 577 -0.94 -6.23 6.87
C GLY A 577 -1.62 -4.91 6.48
N LYS A 578 -0.92 -3.78 6.61
CA LYS A 578 -1.48 -2.42 6.49
C LYS A 578 -1.07 -1.66 5.23
N GLY A 579 -0.21 -2.25 4.40
CA GLY A 579 0.42 -1.67 3.22
C GLY A 579 1.81 -1.12 3.51
N ILE A 580 2.63 -0.99 2.46
CA ILE A 580 4.08 -0.73 2.58
C ILE A 580 4.40 0.67 3.14
N PHE A 581 3.48 1.63 2.99
CA PHE A 581 3.63 3.00 3.48
C PHE A 581 2.94 3.27 4.82
N SER A 582 2.42 2.24 5.49
CA SER A 582 1.80 2.41 6.81
C SER A 582 2.79 2.93 7.86
N GLY A 583 4.09 2.69 7.67
CA GLY A 583 5.17 3.07 8.57
C GLY A 583 5.29 2.19 9.81
N GLU A 584 4.32 1.31 10.04
CA GLU A 584 4.29 0.34 11.14
C GLU A 584 4.70 -1.02 10.59
N GLY A 585 5.80 -1.59 11.09
CA GLY A 585 6.22 -2.93 10.66
C GLY A 585 6.57 -3.05 9.18
N THR A 586 6.95 -1.97 8.50
CA THR A 586 7.39 -2.02 7.11
C THR A 586 8.88 -1.73 6.97
N PHE A 587 9.52 -2.43 6.04
CA PHE A 587 10.90 -2.15 5.63
C PHE A 587 11.19 -2.67 4.24
N TRP A 588 12.29 -2.18 3.67
CA TRP A 588 12.78 -2.57 2.36
C TRP A 588 14.17 -3.15 2.45
N LEU A 589 14.41 -4.23 1.72
CA LEU A 589 15.74 -4.82 1.55
C LEU A 589 16.23 -4.60 0.13
N ASP A 590 17.50 -4.23 0.02
CA ASP A 590 18.28 -4.27 -1.22
C ASP A 590 19.29 -5.43 -1.09
N ILE A 591 19.04 -6.51 -1.81
CA ILE A 591 19.92 -7.69 -1.85
C ILE A 591 20.79 -7.55 -3.09
N ARG A 592 22.10 -7.37 -2.93
CA ARG A 592 23.02 -7.11 -4.05
C ARG A 592 23.86 -8.33 -4.38
N ASN A 593 24.00 -8.61 -5.67
CA ASN A 593 24.88 -9.65 -6.18
C ASN A 593 26.34 -9.26 -5.91
N GLY A 594 27.14 -10.25 -5.51
CA GLY A 594 28.54 -10.10 -5.11
C GLY A 594 29.16 -11.46 -4.76
N GLU A 595 30.39 -11.46 -4.25
CA GLU A 595 31.08 -12.66 -3.79
C GLU A 595 31.44 -12.54 -2.29
N PRO A 596 30.54 -12.96 -1.36
CA PRO A 596 29.16 -13.41 -1.56
C PRO A 596 28.15 -12.25 -1.76
N PRO A 597 26.87 -12.54 -2.09
CA PRO A 597 25.81 -11.54 -2.07
C PRO A 597 25.68 -10.84 -0.71
N THR A 598 25.11 -9.62 -0.70
CA THR A 598 24.94 -8.83 0.53
C THR A 598 23.51 -8.32 0.68
N VAL A 599 23.04 -8.19 1.92
CA VAL A 599 21.71 -7.64 2.24
C VAL A 599 21.85 -6.30 2.94
N ARG A 600 21.06 -5.31 2.52
CA ARG A 600 20.99 -3.99 3.15
C ARG A 600 19.55 -3.60 3.41
N VAL A 601 19.28 -2.98 4.56
CA VAL A 601 18.01 -2.31 4.81
C VAL A 601 18.04 -0.99 4.04
N ALA A 602 17.25 -0.89 2.97
CA ALA A 602 17.19 0.29 2.12
C ALA A 602 16.36 1.42 2.76
N SER A 603 15.29 1.05 3.47
CA SER A 603 14.38 1.96 4.17
C SER A 603 13.59 1.21 5.24
N GLY A 604 12.96 1.94 6.17
CA GLY A 604 12.22 1.39 7.30
C GLY A 604 13.10 0.92 8.45
N LYS A 605 12.51 0.20 9.41
CA LYS A 605 13.21 -0.37 10.56
C LYS A 605 13.13 -1.89 10.49
N ALA A 606 14.26 -2.57 10.54
CA ALA A 606 14.36 -4.03 10.59
C ALA A 606 15.34 -4.45 11.70
N GLU A 607 15.09 -3.97 12.93
CA GLU A 607 15.95 -4.24 14.07
C GLU A 607 16.03 -5.75 14.35
N GLY A 608 17.25 -6.24 14.54
CA GLY A 608 17.50 -7.67 14.75
C GLY A 608 17.47 -8.53 13.49
N LEU A 609 17.30 -7.95 12.29
CA LEU A 609 17.46 -8.67 11.02
C LEU A 609 18.82 -9.38 10.97
N GLN A 610 18.79 -10.69 10.77
CA GLN A 610 19.96 -11.51 10.51
C GLN A 610 19.92 -12.02 9.08
N TRP A 611 21.09 -12.22 8.47
CA TRP A 611 21.17 -12.80 7.13
C TRP A 611 22.49 -13.55 6.91
N LYS A 612 22.44 -14.52 6.02
CA LYS A 612 23.60 -15.21 5.46
C LYS A 612 23.42 -15.41 3.97
N ALA A 613 24.53 -15.43 3.26
CA ALA A 613 24.53 -15.63 1.82
C ALA A 613 25.73 -16.46 1.39
N SER A 614 25.54 -17.29 0.39
CA SER A 614 26.58 -18.10 -0.22
C SER A 614 26.39 -18.18 -1.73
N ARG A 615 27.43 -18.67 -2.42
CA ARG A 615 27.33 -19.07 -3.82
C ARG A 615 27.50 -20.58 -3.92
N GLN A 616 26.54 -21.22 -4.57
CA GLN A 616 26.54 -22.65 -4.79
C GLN A 616 27.46 -23.02 -5.97
N PRO A 617 27.93 -24.29 -6.06
CA PRO A 617 28.81 -24.74 -7.14
C PRO A 617 28.23 -24.55 -8.56
N ASP A 618 26.91 -24.53 -8.71
CA ASP A 618 26.22 -24.29 -9.98
C ASP A 618 26.11 -22.80 -10.36
N GLY A 619 26.68 -21.92 -9.53
CA GLY A 619 26.69 -20.48 -9.69
C GLY A 619 25.48 -19.77 -9.08
N SER A 620 24.49 -20.50 -8.54
CA SER A 620 23.34 -19.89 -7.88
C SER A 620 23.75 -19.17 -6.59
N ALA A 621 23.07 -18.06 -6.31
CA ALA A 621 23.19 -17.32 -5.07
C ALA A 621 22.08 -17.79 -4.12
N VAL A 622 22.47 -18.16 -2.90
CA VAL A 622 21.55 -18.46 -1.80
C VAL A 622 21.64 -17.30 -0.82
N VAL A 623 20.51 -16.70 -0.49
CA VAL A 623 20.41 -15.65 0.54
C VAL A 623 19.29 -16.01 1.50
N GLU A 624 19.62 -16.14 2.77
CA GLU A 624 18.68 -16.39 3.84
C GLU A 624 18.61 -15.17 4.75
N ILE A 625 17.39 -14.85 5.20
CA ILE A 625 17.15 -13.81 6.20
C ILE A 625 16.29 -14.35 7.35
N SER A 626 16.46 -13.76 8.52
CA SER A 626 15.61 -13.96 9.69
C SER A 626 15.24 -12.61 10.30
N VAL A 627 13.94 -12.39 10.52
CA VAL A 627 13.39 -11.24 11.23
C VAL A 627 12.82 -11.74 12.56
N PRO A 628 13.34 -11.28 13.71
CA PRO A 628 12.91 -11.81 15.01
C PRO A 628 11.44 -11.51 15.29
N ASN A 629 10.79 -12.37 16.06
CA ASN A 629 9.46 -12.16 16.62
C ASN A 629 9.58 -11.48 18.00
N GLY A 630 9.02 -10.27 18.15
CA GLY A 630 8.99 -9.53 19.42
C GLY A 630 10.32 -8.85 19.80
N GLY A 631 10.47 -8.49 21.08
CA GLY A 631 11.61 -7.69 21.55
C GLY A 631 11.64 -6.30 20.93
N ASN A 632 12.79 -5.93 20.33
CA ASN A 632 12.94 -4.69 19.57
C ASN A 632 12.52 -4.84 18.09
N SER A 633 12.14 -6.04 17.65
CA SER A 633 11.64 -6.25 16.29
C SER A 633 10.43 -5.35 16.03
N PRO A 634 10.29 -4.79 14.83
CA PRO A 634 9.08 -4.09 14.45
C PRO A 634 7.88 -5.04 14.29
N TRP A 635 8.10 -6.36 14.30
CA TRP A 635 7.07 -7.39 14.12
C TRP A 635 6.88 -8.22 15.38
N PHE A 636 5.63 -8.59 15.64
CA PHE A 636 5.29 -9.51 16.70
C PHE A 636 4.04 -10.32 16.34
N TRP A 637 4.02 -11.60 16.71
CA TRP A 637 2.88 -12.49 16.54
C TRP A 637 2.90 -13.61 17.59
N MET A 638 1.77 -14.29 17.73
CA MET A 638 1.64 -15.52 18.51
C MET A 638 0.87 -16.54 17.69
N GLY A 639 1.39 -17.76 17.59
CA GLY A 639 0.78 -18.81 16.77
C GLY A 639 0.74 -18.45 15.28
N GLY A 640 -0.30 -18.88 14.60
CA GLY A 640 -0.57 -18.58 13.20
C GLY A 640 -1.53 -17.40 13.00
N GLY A 641 -2.03 -17.26 11.78
CA GLY A 641 -3.07 -16.30 11.38
C GLY A 641 -2.55 -14.91 10.98
N ARG A 642 -1.35 -14.52 11.40
CA ARG A 642 -0.74 -13.25 10.99
C ARG A 642 -0.40 -13.27 9.50
N GLU A 643 -0.65 -12.16 8.80
CA GLU A 643 -0.29 -11.99 7.39
C GLU A 643 0.97 -11.16 7.25
N ILE A 644 1.87 -11.57 6.35
CA ILE A 644 3.05 -10.82 5.93
C ILE A 644 2.92 -10.53 4.44
N GLY A 645 2.95 -9.25 4.08
CA GLY A 645 2.97 -8.79 2.69
C GLY A 645 4.39 -8.73 2.16
N VAL A 646 4.60 -9.22 0.93
CA VAL A 646 5.91 -9.21 0.27
C VAL A 646 5.77 -8.72 -1.17
N SER A 647 6.69 -7.88 -1.62
CA SER A 647 6.91 -7.55 -3.04
C SER A 647 8.37 -7.77 -3.39
N ILE A 648 8.65 -8.36 -4.55
CA ILE A 648 10.03 -8.73 -4.95
C ILE A 648 10.25 -8.35 -6.42
N ASP A 649 11.24 -7.48 -6.64
CA ASP A 649 11.68 -7.05 -7.95
C ASP A 649 13.17 -7.35 -8.16
N LEU A 650 13.53 -8.02 -9.26
CA LEU A 650 14.89 -8.36 -9.67
C LEU A 650 15.38 -7.40 -10.74
N TYR A 651 16.59 -6.88 -10.60
CA TYR A 651 17.22 -6.02 -11.60
C TYR A 651 18.55 -6.58 -12.09
N THR A 652 18.85 -6.38 -13.36
CA THR A 652 20.11 -6.73 -14.02
C THR A 652 21.15 -5.61 -13.91
N ALA A 653 22.39 -5.88 -14.30
CA ALA A 653 23.44 -4.86 -14.39
C ALA A 653 23.11 -3.78 -15.45
N SER A 654 22.32 -4.13 -16.47
CA SER A 654 21.80 -3.18 -17.45
C SER A 654 20.62 -2.35 -16.94
N GLY A 655 20.13 -2.61 -15.73
CA GLY A 655 18.97 -1.94 -15.15
C GLY A 655 17.62 -2.48 -15.64
N THR A 656 17.60 -3.62 -16.33
CA THR A 656 16.36 -4.30 -16.73
C THR A 656 15.74 -4.92 -15.49
N GLY A 657 14.48 -4.58 -15.20
CA GLY A 657 13.75 -5.01 -14.01
C GLY A 657 12.69 -6.08 -14.31
N TYR A 658 12.45 -6.98 -13.35
CA TYR A 658 11.49 -8.10 -13.38
C TYR A 658 10.77 -8.20 -12.04
N SER A 659 9.49 -8.59 -12.01
CA SER A 659 8.72 -8.76 -10.76
C SER A 659 8.27 -10.21 -10.58
N VAL A 660 8.27 -10.69 -9.34
CA VAL A 660 7.79 -12.05 -9.01
C VAL A 660 6.27 -12.19 -9.18
N TYR A 661 5.52 -11.13 -8.95
CA TYR A 661 4.06 -11.08 -9.15
C TYR A 661 3.68 -10.01 -10.18
N GLU A 662 3.12 -8.89 -9.73
CA GLU A 662 2.99 -7.65 -10.50
C GLU A 662 3.94 -6.59 -9.94
N PRO A 663 4.42 -5.64 -10.76
CA PRO A 663 5.33 -4.59 -10.31
C PRO A 663 4.89 -3.91 -9.02
N TYR A 664 5.73 -4.02 -7.99
CA TYR A 664 5.52 -3.47 -6.64
C TYR A 664 4.24 -3.93 -5.92
N SER A 665 3.54 -4.94 -6.42
CA SER A 665 2.32 -5.42 -5.78
C SER A 665 2.65 -6.37 -4.65
N LEU A 666 2.07 -6.13 -3.48
CA LEU A 666 2.20 -7.01 -2.32
C LEU A 666 1.29 -8.23 -2.50
N PHE A 667 1.86 -9.42 -2.36
CA PHE A 667 1.09 -10.62 -2.06
C PHE A 667 1.23 -10.92 -0.57
N TYR A 668 0.12 -11.19 0.11
CA TYR A 668 0.09 -11.44 1.55
C TYR A 668 -0.04 -12.92 1.82
N CYS A 669 0.89 -13.45 2.60
CA CYS A 669 0.86 -14.85 3.00
C CYS A 669 0.54 -14.97 4.48
N ARG A 670 -0.32 -15.93 4.82
CA ARG A 670 -0.80 -16.16 6.18
C ARG A 670 0.05 -17.20 6.90
N MET A 671 0.51 -16.88 8.09
CA MET A 671 1.18 -17.79 9.00
C MET A 671 0.29 -18.97 9.36
N MET A 672 0.80 -20.18 9.18
CA MET A 672 0.11 -21.40 9.60
C MET A 672 0.30 -21.64 11.09
N GLU A 673 -0.73 -22.19 11.74
CA GLU A 673 -0.60 -22.72 13.10
C GLU A 673 0.35 -23.91 13.14
N LEU A 674 1.05 -24.05 14.26
CA LEU A 674 1.77 -25.27 14.56
C LEU A 674 0.76 -26.41 14.76
N VAL A 675 1.09 -27.60 14.22
CA VAL A 675 0.35 -28.83 14.49
C VAL A 675 1.14 -29.69 15.48
N GLY A 676 0.58 -29.93 16.67
CA GLY A 676 1.17 -30.78 17.71
C GLY A 676 1.77 -30.03 18.91
N VAL A 677 2.33 -30.78 19.87
CA VAL A 677 2.98 -30.24 21.08
C VAL A 677 4.48 -30.12 20.81
N LEU A 678 5.06 -28.93 21.02
CA LEU A 678 6.52 -28.76 20.94
C LEU A 678 7.18 -29.54 22.09
N PRO A 679 8.34 -30.19 21.85
CA PRO A 679 9.16 -30.61 22.96
C PRO A 679 9.58 -29.37 23.78
N PRO A 680 9.75 -29.51 25.11
CA PRO A 680 10.30 -28.42 25.90
C PRO A 680 11.69 -28.04 25.33
N PRO A 681 12.05 -26.75 25.32
CA PRO A 681 13.38 -26.31 24.93
C PRO A 681 14.48 -27.09 25.69
N ALA A 682 15.66 -27.19 25.07
CA ALA A 682 16.83 -27.70 25.77
C ALA A 682 17.09 -26.87 27.04
N ASP A 683 17.66 -27.52 28.07
CA ASP A 683 18.04 -26.87 29.33
C ASP A 683 16.89 -26.36 30.21
N ALA A 684 15.74 -27.03 30.20
CA ALA A 684 14.70 -26.81 31.20
C ALA A 684 15.31 -26.76 32.62
N PRO A 685 15.02 -25.73 33.42
CA PRO A 685 15.65 -25.57 34.72
C PRO A 685 15.27 -26.73 35.64
N ALA A 686 16.23 -27.24 36.40
CA ALA A 686 15.93 -28.15 37.50
C ALA A 686 15.22 -27.40 38.64
N GLU A 687 14.49 -28.15 39.46
CA GLU A 687 13.89 -27.62 40.68
C GLU A 687 14.96 -27.03 41.62
N LEU A 688 14.69 -25.86 42.18
CA LEU A 688 15.64 -25.12 43.01
C LEU A 688 15.84 -25.79 44.37
N SER A 689 17.00 -26.44 44.51
CA SER A 689 17.43 -27.03 45.78
C SER A 689 17.81 -25.96 46.81
N ALA A 690 17.71 -26.30 48.09
CA ALA A 690 18.11 -25.40 49.18
C ALA A 690 19.58 -24.96 49.10
N GLY A 691 20.48 -25.83 48.61
CA GLY A 691 21.92 -25.53 48.48
C GLY A 691 22.26 -24.63 47.29
N ALA A 692 21.37 -24.52 46.29
CA ALA A 692 21.56 -23.67 45.12
C ALA A 692 20.86 -22.31 45.24
N ALA A 693 20.05 -22.11 46.29
CA ALA A 693 19.34 -20.86 46.54
C ALA A 693 20.30 -19.78 47.09
N THR A 694 20.25 -18.58 46.51
CA THR A 694 20.99 -17.42 47.03
C THR A 694 20.24 -16.71 48.16
N MET A 695 18.91 -16.85 48.19
CA MET A 695 18.06 -16.35 49.27
C MET A 695 17.05 -17.43 49.68
N ARG A 696 16.74 -17.47 50.97
CA ARG A 696 15.82 -18.43 51.56
C ARG A 696 15.00 -17.75 52.65
N PHE A 697 13.69 -17.93 52.60
CA PHE A 697 12.77 -17.35 53.56
C PHE A 697 11.86 -18.44 54.14
N THR A 698 11.71 -18.39 55.46
CA THR A 698 10.73 -19.17 56.22
C THR A 698 10.00 -18.23 57.20
N PRO A 699 8.86 -18.63 57.79
CA PRO A 699 8.17 -17.79 58.77
C PRO A 699 9.03 -17.39 59.98
N THR A 700 10.07 -18.16 60.29
CA THR A 700 11.06 -17.84 61.33
C THR A 700 12.29 -17.09 60.81
N GLN A 701 12.46 -16.96 59.50
CA GLN A 701 13.58 -16.30 58.81
C GLN A 701 13.06 -15.47 57.63
N SER A 702 12.38 -14.36 57.93
CA SER A 702 11.71 -13.51 56.93
C SER A 702 12.46 -12.22 56.58
N ASN A 703 13.69 -12.02 57.08
CA ASN A 703 14.43 -10.78 56.85
C ASN A 703 14.70 -10.55 55.36
N GLY A 704 14.24 -9.42 54.81
CA GLY A 704 14.29 -9.12 53.37
C GLY A 704 13.03 -9.49 52.58
N LEU A 705 12.07 -10.19 53.20
CA LEU A 705 10.74 -10.44 52.64
C LEU A 705 9.77 -9.36 53.14
N VAL A 706 9.05 -8.73 52.22
CA VAL A 706 7.94 -7.82 52.55
C VAL A 706 6.65 -8.62 52.56
N ILE A 707 5.98 -8.63 53.71
CA ILE A 707 4.73 -9.36 53.95
C ILE A 707 3.56 -8.39 53.73
N GLY A 708 2.70 -8.70 52.77
CA GLY A 708 1.50 -7.91 52.46
C GLY A 708 0.45 -7.94 53.57
N ALA A 709 -0.54 -7.05 53.49
CA ALA A 709 -1.63 -7.00 54.45
C ALA A 709 -2.44 -8.31 54.46
N GLY A 710 -2.93 -8.72 55.64
CA GLY A 710 -3.76 -9.92 55.84
C GLY A 710 -3.01 -11.26 55.93
N TRP A 711 -1.71 -11.32 55.59
CA TRP A 711 -0.89 -12.50 55.83
C TRP A 711 -0.60 -12.70 57.33
N ARG A 712 -0.76 -13.93 57.82
CA ARG A 712 -0.51 -14.29 59.23
C ARG A 712 0.41 -15.51 59.33
N VAL A 713 1.13 -15.66 60.46
CA VAL A 713 1.97 -16.83 60.70
C VAL A 713 1.22 -17.82 61.59
N GLU A 714 1.02 -19.05 61.11
CA GLU A 714 0.36 -20.14 61.84
C GLU A 714 1.03 -21.48 61.54
N ASN A 715 1.42 -22.22 62.60
CA ASN A 715 2.02 -23.55 62.49
C ASN A 715 3.18 -23.60 61.48
N ASP A 716 4.16 -22.70 61.63
CA ASP A 716 5.34 -22.57 60.77
C ASP A 716 5.03 -22.34 59.27
N ALA A 717 3.90 -21.70 58.96
CA ALA A 717 3.54 -21.26 57.62
C ALA A 717 3.01 -19.81 57.61
N TRP A 718 3.19 -19.09 56.50
CA TRP A 718 2.42 -17.88 56.19
C TRP A 718 1.07 -18.28 55.61
N VAL A 719 -0.03 -17.81 56.17
CA VAL A 719 -1.40 -18.16 55.81
C VAL A 719 -2.14 -16.93 55.30
N TYR A 720 -2.88 -17.11 54.21
CA TYR A 720 -3.78 -16.11 53.65
C TYR A 720 -5.06 -16.78 53.12
N ASP A 721 -6.22 -16.30 53.53
CA ASP A 721 -7.53 -16.89 53.19
C ASP A 721 -8.61 -15.88 52.78
N GLU A 722 -8.19 -14.65 52.46
CA GLU A 722 -9.09 -13.59 51.97
C GLU A 722 -9.23 -13.62 50.43
N HIS A 723 -10.17 -12.82 49.91
CA HIS A 723 -10.39 -12.70 48.46
C HIS A 723 -9.46 -11.68 47.78
N GLU A 724 -9.17 -10.57 48.46
CA GLU A 724 -8.32 -9.50 47.94
C GLU A 724 -6.91 -10.00 47.61
N GLU A 725 -6.24 -9.33 46.67
CA GLU A 725 -4.89 -9.70 46.29
C GLU A 725 -3.87 -9.18 47.32
N SER A 726 -2.95 -10.04 47.76
CA SER A 726 -1.88 -9.67 48.69
C SER A 726 -0.60 -10.46 48.39
N HIS A 727 0.58 -9.91 48.71
CA HIS A 727 1.85 -10.50 48.26
C HIS A 727 2.81 -10.84 49.39
N LEU A 728 3.55 -11.94 49.23
CA LEU A 728 4.85 -12.13 49.88
C LEU A 728 5.91 -11.76 48.85
N ARG A 729 6.54 -10.59 48.99
CA ARG A 729 7.37 -10.00 47.93
C ARG A 729 8.80 -9.73 48.36
N ILE A 730 9.72 -9.86 47.40
CA ILE A 730 11.16 -9.68 47.56
C ILE A 730 11.57 -8.51 46.64
N PRO A 731 11.64 -7.28 47.17
CA PRO A 731 11.90 -6.08 46.36
C PRO A 731 13.40 -5.81 46.17
N ASN A 732 13.71 -4.72 45.46
CA ASN A 732 15.07 -4.17 45.28
C ASN A 732 16.04 -5.14 44.59
N LEU A 733 15.52 -5.91 43.65
CA LEU A 733 16.31 -6.81 42.83
C LEU A 733 16.84 -6.10 41.58
N THR A 734 17.94 -6.61 41.05
CA THR A 734 18.50 -6.20 39.75
C THR A 734 18.80 -7.45 38.94
N ALA A 735 17.75 -8.20 38.60
CA ALA A 735 17.87 -9.53 38.01
C ALA A 735 17.42 -9.57 36.56
N THR A 736 18.27 -10.02 35.64
CA THR A 736 17.86 -10.39 34.27
C THR A 736 17.48 -11.86 34.18
N GLU A 737 18.03 -12.71 35.05
CA GLU A 737 17.63 -14.11 35.22
C GLU A 737 17.28 -14.41 36.68
N PHE A 738 16.36 -15.34 36.90
CA PHE A 738 15.98 -15.75 38.26
C PHE A 738 15.37 -17.14 38.29
N ASP A 739 15.38 -17.77 39.47
CA ASP A 739 14.44 -18.81 39.83
C ASP A 739 13.74 -18.41 41.13
N LEU A 740 12.41 -18.40 41.14
CA LEU A 740 11.56 -18.22 42.31
C LEU A 740 10.86 -19.54 42.58
N TRP A 741 11.19 -20.20 43.68
CA TRP A 741 10.59 -21.47 44.09
C TRP A 741 9.85 -21.31 45.41
N VAL A 742 8.68 -21.94 45.52
CA VAL A 742 7.82 -21.86 46.71
C VAL A 742 7.24 -23.23 47.05
N ARG A 743 7.27 -23.59 48.33
CA ARG A 743 6.56 -24.74 48.90
C ARG A 743 5.31 -24.28 49.63
N PHE A 744 4.15 -24.77 49.22
CA PHE A 744 2.86 -24.26 49.70
C PHE A 744 1.73 -25.29 49.60
N GLU A 745 0.61 -24.98 50.26
CA GLU A 745 -0.71 -25.57 50.05
C GLU A 745 -1.66 -24.50 49.53
N ALA A 746 -2.59 -24.87 48.66
CA ALA A 746 -3.69 -24.00 48.25
C ALA A 746 -4.94 -24.83 47.93
N GLN A 747 -6.12 -24.22 48.10
CA GLN A 747 -7.40 -24.85 47.79
C GLN A 747 -7.66 -24.95 46.28
N GLN A 748 -7.24 -23.96 45.49
CA GLN A 748 -7.61 -23.87 44.07
C GLN A 748 -6.52 -23.29 43.16
N ASP A 749 -5.61 -22.46 43.68
CA ASP A 749 -4.58 -21.83 42.85
C ASP A 749 -3.27 -21.49 43.57
N GLY A 750 -2.18 -21.58 42.82
CA GLY A 750 -0.85 -21.10 43.20
C GLY A 750 -0.35 -20.11 42.16
N ILE A 751 0.05 -18.92 42.63
CA ILE A 751 0.40 -17.81 41.74
C ILE A 751 1.76 -17.25 42.14
N LEU A 752 2.70 -17.24 41.19
CA LEU A 752 3.97 -16.54 41.34
C LEU A 752 4.06 -15.40 40.33
N GLY A 753 4.73 -14.32 40.73
CA GLY A 753 4.95 -13.13 39.91
C GLY A 753 6.40 -12.66 39.94
N ALA A 754 6.84 -12.07 38.83
CA ALA A 754 8.07 -11.29 38.73
C ALA A 754 7.80 -9.98 37.99
N PHE A 755 8.19 -8.87 38.61
CA PHE A 755 7.76 -7.52 38.22
C PHE A 755 8.93 -6.60 37.89
N LEU A 756 8.76 -5.78 36.86
CA LEU A 756 9.73 -4.76 36.45
C LEU A 756 9.73 -3.58 37.45
N PRO A 757 10.86 -2.84 37.59
CA PRO A 757 10.92 -1.63 38.41
C PRO A 757 9.93 -0.53 38.01
N THR A 758 9.49 -0.53 36.74
CA THR A 758 8.54 0.43 36.18
C THR A 758 7.08 0.07 36.43
N THR A 759 6.82 -1.07 37.07
CA THR A 759 5.46 -1.59 37.26
C THR A 759 4.75 -0.79 38.34
N THR A 760 3.70 -0.09 37.93
CA THR A 760 2.93 0.84 38.79
C THR A 760 1.97 0.12 39.73
N GLU A 761 1.53 -1.07 39.36
CA GLU A 761 0.61 -1.91 40.14
C GLU A 761 1.01 -3.38 39.95
N MET A 762 1.38 -4.06 41.03
CA MET A 762 1.76 -5.47 40.98
C MET A 762 0.48 -6.30 41.14
N ASN A 763 0.04 -6.94 40.06
CA ASN A 763 -1.09 -7.87 40.09
C ASN A 763 -0.92 -9.02 39.12
N ALA A 764 -1.82 -10.00 39.20
CA ALA A 764 -1.78 -11.21 38.37
C ALA A 764 -1.99 -10.96 36.85
N GLY A 765 -2.13 -9.70 36.41
CA GLY A 765 -2.20 -9.27 35.02
C GLY A 765 -0.93 -8.61 34.47
N ARG A 766 0.16 -8.50 35.23
CA ARG A 766 1.35 -7.70 34.84
C ARG A 766 2.63 -8.52 34.75
N ASP A 767 3.52 -8.11 33.85
CA ASP A 767 4.87 -8.66 33.68
C ASP A 767 4.89 -10.19 33.61
N TYR A 768 5.55 -10.91 34.52
CA TYR A 768 5.73 -12.36 34.44
C TYR A 768 4.90 -13.06 35.51
N ILE A 769 3.82 -13.73 35.14
CA ILE A 769 2.92 -14.45 36.07
C ILE A 769 2.79 -15.91 35.67
N VAL A 770 2.81 -16.81 36.65
CA VAL A 770 2.36 -18.20 36.49
C VAL A 770 1.14 -18.45 37.36
N PHE A 771 0.15 -19.13 36.79
CA PHE A 771 -1.01 -19.67 37.49
C PHE A 771 -0.99 -21.19 37.40
N VAL A 772 -0.98 -21.88 38.53
CA VAL A 772 -1.37 -23.29 38.60
C VAL A 772 -2.78 -23.38 39.15
N GLY A 773 -3.66 -24.08 38.44
CA GLY A 773 -5.10 -24.13 38.71
C GLY A 773 -5.87 -22.93 38.15
N GLY A 774 -5.42 -21.70 38.41
CA GLY A 774 -6.09 -20.47 37.95
C GLY A 774 -7.52 -20.32 38.51
N TYR A 775 -8.31 -19.37 37.98
CA TYR A 775 -9.70 -19.07 38.41
C TYR A 775 -10.52 -20.34 38.69
N LEU A 776 -10.75 -20.65 39.97
CA LEU A 776 -11.48 -21.84 40.42
C LEU A 776 -10.89 -23.17 39.90
N ASN A 777 -9.56 -23.28 39.79
CA ASN A 777 -8.85 -24.49 39.38
C ASN A 777 -9.19 -24.99 37.95
N THR A 778 -9.50 -24.05 37.04
CA THR A 778 -9.92 -24.36 35.67
C THR A 778 -8.77 -24.48 34.67
N ARG A 779 -7.72 -23.64 34.74
CA ARG A 779 -6.63 -23.60 33.76
C ARG A 779 -5.31 -23.13 34.37
N THR A 780 -4.26 -23.90 34.10
CA THR A 780 -2.87 -23.55 34.40
C THR A 780 -2.23 -22.85 33.21
N ARG A 781 -1.66 -21.66 33.42
CA ARG A 781 -1.18 -20.76 32.35
C ARG A 781 0.01 -19.92 32.79
N LEU A 782 0.84 -19.53 31.84
CA LEU A 782 1.77 -18.41 31.99
C LEU A 782 1.09 -17.16 31.44
N ARG A 783 1.42 -16.00 32.00
CA ARG A 783 1.02 -14.71 31.47
C ARG A 783 2.24 -13.80 31.44
N LEU A 784 2.59 -13.33 30.25
CA LEU A 784 3.73 -12.45 30.01
C LEU A 784 3.21 -11.10 29.50
N PHE A 785 3.46 -10.03 30.26
CA PHE A 785 3.04 -8.66 30.02
C PHE A 785 1.52 -8.53 29.73
N GLY A 786 0.71 -9.29 30.48
CA GLY A 786 -0.74 -9.33 30.32
C GLY A 786 -1.26 -10.33 29.29
N MET A 787 -0.39 -10.95 28.50
CA MET A 787 -0.75 -11.92 27.47
C MET A 787 -0.63 -13.35 27.99
N GLU A 788 -1.69 -14.14 27.86
CA GLU A 788 -1.65 -15.56 28.24
C GLU A 788 -0.85 -16.38 27.22
N VAL A 789 0.13 -17.14 27.70
CA VAL A 789 1.02 -17.96 26.89
C VAL A 789 1.05 -19.40 27.41
N GLY A 790 0.73 -20.34 26.53
CA GLY A 790 0.67 -21.77 26.84
C GLY A 790 -0.46 -22.17 27.79
N ASP A 791 -0.78 -23.47 27.79
CA ASP A 791 -1.73 -24.09 28.68
C ASP A 791 -1.26 -25.48 29.13
N SER A 792 -1.61 -25.84 30.35
CA SER A 792 -1.29 -27.14 30.95
C SER A 792 -2.54 -27.72 31.59
N GLU A 793 -2.69 -29.04 31.48
CA GLU A 793 -3.78 -29.79 32.13
C GLU A 793 -3.56 -29.94 33.64
N VAL A 794 -2.38 -29.59 34.15
CA VAL A 794 -2.05 -29.63 35.58
C VAL A 794 -3.01 -28.75 36.36
N ARG A 795 -3.47 -29.24 37.51
CA ARG A 795 -4.42 -28.56 38.39
C ARG A 795 -3.88 -28.57 39.82
N MET A 796 -4.36 -27.62 40.63
CA MET A 796 -4.10 -27.64 42.06
C MET A 796 -4.85 -28.82 42.69
N THR A 797 -4.17 -29.59 43.54
CA THR A 797 -4.76 -30.70 44.31
C THR A 797 -4.60 -30.46 45.81
N PRO A 798 -5.41 -31.11 46.66
CA PRO A 798 -5.21 -31.03 48.11
C PRO A 798 -3.84 -31.61 48.51
N GLY A 799 -3.04 -30.86 49.26
CA GLY A 799 -1.74 -31.30 49.77
C GLY A 799 -0.65 -30.24 49.60
N VAL A 800 0.54 -30.56 50.10
CA VAL A 800 1.74 -29.72 49.98
C VAL A 800 2.35 -29.92 48.59
N HIS A 801 2.54 -28.82 47.87
CA HIS A 801 3.11 -28.78 46.52
C HIS A 801 4.34 -27.86 46.45
N THR A 802 5.07 -27.96 45.36
CA THR A 802 6.11 -26.99 44.98
C THR A 802 5.77 -26.33 43.65
N LEU A 803 5.98 -25.01 43.57
CA LEU A 803 5.84 -24.24 42.34
C LEU A 803 7.08 -23.39 42.15
N GLN A 804 7.61 -23.38 40.94
CA GLN A 804 8.74 -22.56 40.55
C GLN A 804 8.47 -21.79 39.27
N LEU A 805 8.74 -20.48 39.31
CA LEU A 805 8.80 -19.60 38.16
C LEU A 805 10.26 -19.26 37.90
N SER A 806 10.75 -19.63 36.72
CA SER A 806 12.13 -19.43 36.32
C SER A 806 12.23 -18.60 35.05
N ARG A 807 13.24 -17.75 34.97
CA ARG A 807 13.62 -17.01 33.76
C ARG A 807 15.10 -17.28 33.47
N ARG A 808 15.38 -17.98 32.38
CA ARG A 808 16.73 -18.41 31.99
C ARG A 808 16.88 -18.49 30.47
N ASN A 809 18.03 -18.07 29.95
CA ASN A 809 18.40 -18.21 28.54
C ASN A 809 17.32 -17.70 27.57
N GLY A 810 16.61 -16.63 27.94
CA GLY A 810 15.52 -16.07 27.15
C GLY A 810 14.20 -16.84 27.18
N TRP A 811 14.03 -17.76 28.13
CA TRP A 811 12.80 -18.52 28.35
C TRP A 811 12.27 -18.30 29.76
N VAL A 812 10.94 -18.29 29.88
CA VAL A 812 10.20 -18.34 31.14
C VAL A 812 9.63 -19.74 31.31
N TRP A 813 9.81 -20.32 32.49
CA TRP A 813 9.44 -21.69 32.81
C TRP A 813 8.58 -21.73 34.06
N ALA A 814 7.59 -22.62 34.06
CA ALA A 814 6.88 -23.04 35.25
C ALA A 814 7.17 -24.50 35.55
N LEU A 815 7.60 -24.79 36.77
CA LEU A 815 7.68 -26.15 37.29
C LEU A 815 6.67 -26.35 38.41
N PHE A 816 6.00 -27.50 38.41
CA PHE A 816 5.10 -27.91 39.47
C PHE A 816 5.50 -29.31 39.95
N ASP A 817 5.71 -29.47 41.25
CA ASP A 817 6.26 -30.68 41.88
C ASP A 817 7.52 -31.20 41.17
N GLY A 818 8.43 -30.27 40.88
CA GLY A 818 9.72 -30.51 40.23
C GLY A 818 9.68 -30.84 38.73
N LYS A 819 8.50 -30.86 38.10
CA LYS A 819 8.34 -31.13 36.67
C LYS A 819 8.04 -29.86 35.89
N PRO A 820 8.71 -29.60 34.74
CA PRO A 820 8.30 -28.52 33.84
C PRO A 820 6.88 -28.77 33.31
N ILE A 821 6.00 -27.80 33.49
CA ILE A 821 4.58 -27.90 33.10
C ILE A 821 4.18 -26.84 32.07
N LEU A 822 4.90 -25.72 32.01
CA LEU A 822 4.74 -24.66 31.02
C LEU A 822 6.09 -24.03 30.73
N TRP A 823 6.22 -23.52 29.52
CA TRP A 823 7.33 -22.67 29.10
C TRP A 823 6.87 -21.71 28.02
N ALA A 824 7.49 -20.56 27.96
CA ALA A 824 7.26 -19.57 26.92
C ALA A 824 8.55 -18.79 26.68
N ARG A 825 8.77 -18.35 25.44
CA ARG A 825 9.87 -17.44 25.16
C ARG A 825 9.62 -16.13 25.88
N ASP A 826 10.65 -15.55 26.47
CA ASP A 826 10.56 -14.23 27.07
C ASP A 826 10.54 -13.17 25.97
N PRO A 827 9.48 -12.35 25.85
CA PRO A 827 9.43 -11.28 24.85
C PRO A 827 10.38 -10.13 25.16
N ASN A 828 10.95 -10.05 26.37
CA ASN A 828 11.90 -9.02 26.76
C ASN A 828 13.01 -9.58 27.68
N PRO A 829 13.90 -10.47 27.19
CA PRO A 829 14.87 -11.21 27.99
C PRO A 829 15.94 -10.36 28.68
N GLN A 830 16.05 -9.08 28.32
CA GLN A 830 17.00 -8.13 28.90
C GLN A 830 16.35 -7.18 29.92
N ALA A 831 15.02 -7.22 30.08
CA ALA A 831 14.35 -6.44 31.12
C ALA A 831 14.90 -6.78 32.49
N VAL A 832 15.17 -5.77 33.31
CA VAL A 832 15.55 -5.97 34.71
C VAL A 832 14.28 -6.21 35.51
N VAL A 833 14.26 -7.29 36.29
CA VAL A 833 13.22 -7.60 37.27
C VAL A 833 13.62 -7.00 38.62
N GLY A 834 12.72 -6.20 39.18
CA GLY A 834 12.91 -5.48 40.43
C GLY A 834 12.28 -6.16 41.65
N THR A 835 11.26 -7.00 41.43
CA THR A 835 10.53 -7.69 42.50
C THR A 835 10.11 -9.09 42.10
N LEU A 836 10.27 -10.06 43.01
CA LEU A 836 9.70 -11.41 42.90
C LEU A 836 8.62 -11.58 43.98
N ALA A 837 7.53 -12.30 43.69
CA ALA A 837 6.43 -12.45 44.63
C ALA A 837 5.70 -13.80 44.54
N PHE A 838 5.22 -14.28 45.70
CA PHE A 838 4.07 -15.17 45.77
C PHE A 838 2.80 -14.32 45.94
N ILE A 839 1.78 -14.58 45.14
CA ILE A 839 0.52 -13.82 45.14
C ILE A 839 -0.55 -14.67 45.83
N GLY A 840 -1.07 -14.15 46.95
CA GLY A 840 -2.23 -14.69 47.65
C GLY A 840 -3.50 -13.93 47.29
N GLY A 841 -4.65 -14.55 47.55
CA GLY A 841 -5.97 -14.01 47.23
C GLY A 841 -6.83 -14.94 46.41
N TYR A 842 -7.84 -14.35 45.76
CA TYR A 842 -8.78 -15.02 44.85
C TYR A 842 -9.59 -16.16 45.50
N SER A 843 -9.66 -16.22 46.83
CA SER A 843 -10.22 -17.35 47.61
C SER A 843 -9.39 -18.63 47.55
N GLY A 844 -8.09 -18.51 47.22
CA GLY A 844 -7.14 -19.61 47.10
C GLY A 844 -6.81 -20.35 48.41
N LYS A 845 -7.05 -19.74 49.58
CA LYS A 845 -6.69 -20.25 50.92
C LYS A 845 -5.29 -20.88 50.93
N GLN A 846 -4.27 -20.04 50.88
CA GLN A 846 -2.89 -20.46 50.71
C GLN A 846 -2.16 -20.57 52.06
N ARG A 847 -1.31 -21.60 52.19
CA ARG A 847 -0.33 -21.75 53.28
C ARG A 847 1.05 -21.90 52.66
N VAL A 848 1.96 -20.95 52.89
CA VAL A 848 3.32 -20.94 52.33
C VAL A 848 4.33 -21.31 53.42
N TYR A 849 5.10 -22.37 53.18
CA TYR A 849 6.07 -22.91 54.15
C TYR A 849 7.48 -22.38 53.92
N GLU A 850 7.87 -22.18 52.67
CA GLU A 850 9.22 -21.80 52.30
C GLU A 850 9.26 -21.12 50.93
N ILE A 851 10.05 -20.05 50.82
CA ILE A 851 10.36 -19.38 49.56
C ILE A 851 11.88 -19.45 49.35
N ARG A 852 12.31 -19.84 48.15
CA ARG A 852 13.71 -19.87 47.74
C ARG A 852 13.88 -19.04 46.48
N VAL A 853 14.98 -18.31 46.39
CA VAL A 853 15.34 -17.56 45.19
C VAL A 853 16.77 -17.84 44.81
N ARG A 854 17.02 -17.96 43.51
CA ARG A 854 18.36 -17.93 42.92
C ARG A 854 18.46 -16.78 41.94
N LEU A 855 19.45 -15.92 42.13
CA LEU A 855 19.83 -14.86 41.19
C LEU A 855 21.23 -15.20 40.65
N PRO A 856 21.38 -15.53 39.36
CA PRO A 856 22.70 -15.65 38.74
C PRO A 856 23.46 -14.33 38.86
N ARG A 857 24.78 -14.42 39.02
CA ARG A 857 25.66 -13.25 39.09
C ARG A 857 25.99 -12.69 37.73
#